data_AF-A0A812TXB2-F1
#
_entry.id   AF-A0A812TXB2-F1
#
_cell.length_a   1.000
_cell.length_b   1.000
_cell.length_c   1.000
_cell.angle_alpha   90.00
_cell.angle_beta   90.00
_cell.angle_gamma   90.00
#
_symmetry.space_group_name_H-M   'P 1'
#
loop_
_entity.id
_entity.type
_entity.pdbx_description
1 polymer ?
#
loop_
_entity_poly.entity_id
_entity_poly.type
_entity_poly.pdbx_seq_one_letter_code
_entity_poly.pdbx_strand_id
1 'polypeptide(L)'
;MDNILLLSDSYKVSHWRQYPPGTQYVYSYFESRGCDREGWDEVCFFGLQYFLKRYLSGKVVTREKIDAATKIYSQHFGDGTSENPELFYKEGWEYILEKHGGKLPVKIKALPEGTVVPTKTVLITVVNTDPACYWLTNFLETLLVQVWYPMTVATNSRYQKLSIQQYLEETGCEDWAPPGGSSFKLHDFGFRGVSSVESAALGGMGHLINFMGSDTVIALSAAQEYYGAKKAIGYSIPASEHSTITSWGVEGELDAMRNMLDQYPTGLVACVSDSFDVFKACREYWGGELKEKIKGRISETSFGQLVVRPDSGDPEETCVAIMKILLECFAEDVTETKTGHKLLPPCIRVIQGDGVDYESIPKILKRFKEEGIAAANITFGSGGALLQKVNRDTFKVAFKCAEIVLENGEARDVFKDPLTDDGKASKKGRLTLQKASDIVSYSPEDVYKPRQGPDGVKGGTGYLHFTPDGKYVTVASGRGDPEKDLLVDVFADGEVLKDYKIGEIRKRADVPHGPFINLPEEPEEPEPVKQVPAEPQARILVPGQGMARSVVAPTYISNMPLQRFPYMPGQGVVMMPPGAAKVGTVIQHPSFVAAPQVNRPSFVAAPPAAPGQPVARPAMPQMAPNFVNAPRVVAARPSYVAGPMTTTGQIPLQATMRPGVIMNAGTIPQRSASVGFGMGNVVQRAN
;
A
#
# COMPACT_ATOMS: atom_id res chain seq x y z
N MET A 1 22.40 5.19 5.61
CA MET A 1 21.29 4.24 5.38
C MET A 1 21.47 3.48 4.05
N ASP A 2 22.18 4.03 3.05
CA ASP A 2 22.40 3.36 1.75
C ASP A 2 23.59 2.39 1.68
N ASN A 3 23.72 1.48 2.64
CA ASN A 3 24.72 0.42 2.61
C ASN A 3 24.04 -0.95 2.70
N ILE A 4 23.92 -1.66 1.57
CA ILE A 4 23.21 -2.95 1.49
C ILE A 4 23.80 -4.01 2.44
N LEU A 5 25.10 -3.92 2.75
CA LEU A 5 25.79 -4.80 3.70
C LEU A 5 25.25 -4.64 5.13
N LEU A 6 24.48 -3.59 5.42
CA LEU A 6 23.85 -3.32 6.72
C LEU A 6 22.31 -3.48 6.67
N LEU A 7 21.73 -3.82 5.52
CA LEU A 7 20.28 -3.93 5.31
C LEU A 7 19.78 -5.37 5.49
N SER A 8 20.28 -6.04 6.52
CA SER A 8 19.94 -7.42 6.85
C SER A 8 19.88 -7.58 8.37
N ASP A 9 19.04 -8.50 8.82
CA ASP A 9 18.98 -8.85 10.23
C ASP A 9 20.35 -9.38 10.72
N SER A 10 20.76 -8.98 11.92
CA SER A 10 22.07 -9.27 12.51
C SER A 10 22.48 -10.75 12.43
N TYR A 11 21.56 -11.69 12.69
CA TYR A 11 21.85 -13.13 12.67
C TYR A 11 22.30 -13.63 11.28
N LYS A 12 21.79 -13.04 10.20
CA LYS A 12 22.14 -13.40 8.81
C LYS A 12 23.60 -13.14 8.47
N VAL A 13 24.26 -12.22 9.18
CA VAL A 13 25.69 -11.93 9.02
C VAL A 13 26.54 -13.18 9.26
N SER A 14 26.10 -14.09 10.13
CA SER A 14 26.82 -15.34 10.46
C SER A 14 26.40 -16.55 9.61
N HIS A 15 25.34 -16.45 8.79
CA HIS A 15 24.72 -17.61 8.13
C HIS A 15 25.62 -18.29 7.10
N TRP A 16 26.57 -17.57 6.51
CA TRP A 16 27.53 -18.16 5.57
C TRP A 16 28.29 -19.36 6.18
N ARG A 17 28.49 -19.39 7.51
CA ARG A 17 29.10 -20.52 8.25
C ARG A 17 28.13 -21.64 8.61
N GLN A 18 26.82 -21.40 8.51
CA GLN A 18 25.78 -22.32 9.00
C GLN A 18 25.24 -23.23 7.90
N TYR A 19 25.37 -22.84 6.64
CA TYR A 19 25.02 -23.71 5.51
C TYR A 19 25.89 -24.96 5.50
N PRO A 20 25.37 -26.10 4.98
CA PRO A 20 26.18 -27.31 4.82
C PRO A 20 27.46 -27.02 4.03
N PRO A 21 28.61 -27.60 4.43
CA PRO A 21 29.85 -27.49 3.67
C PRO A 21 29.65 -27.88 2.20
N GLY A 22 30.26 -27.12 1.29
CA GLY A 22 30.13 -27.31 -0.15
C GLY A 22 28.83 -26.77 -0.76
N THR A 23 28.00 -26.01 -0.03
CA THR A 23 26.83 -25.34 -0.64
C THR A 23 27.26 -24.34 -1.71
N GLN A 24 26.70 -24.44 -2.91
CA GLN A 24 26.96 -23.54 -4.04
C GLN A 24 25.75 -22.70 -4.42
N TYR A 25 24.53 -23.26 -4.37
CA TYR A 25 23.32 -22.50 -4.70
C TYR A 25 22.30 -22.62 -3.58
N VAL A 26 21.65 -21.50 -3.26
CA VAL A 26 20.52 -21.42 -2.34
C VAL A 26 19.36 -20.77 -3.10
N TYR A 27 18.25 -21.48 -3.17
CA TYR A 27 17.02 -21.04 -3.82
C TYR A 27 15.92 -20.81 -2.77
N SER A 28 15.35 -19.61 -2.80
CA SER A 28 14.31 -19.18 -1.89
C SER A 28 13.11 -18.60 -2.63
N TYR A 29 11.97 -18.49 -1.95
CA TYR A 29 10.74 -17.97 -2.51
C TYR A 29 9.97 -17.11 -1.51
N PHE A 30 9.08 -16.26 -2.02
CA PHE A 30 8.17 -15.39 -1.28
C PHE A 30 6.71 -15.78 -1.58
N GLU A 31 5.87 -15.88 -0.54
CA GLU A 31 4.41 -16.08 -0.68
C GLU A 31 3.63 -15.35 0.43
N SER A 32 2.36 -15.07 0.16
CA SER A 32 1.35 -14.86 1.21
C SER A 32 0.79 -16.23 1.62
N ARG A 33 0.72 -16.55 2.92
CA ARG A 33 0.24 -17.87 3.38
C ARG A 33 -1.25 -17.90 3.74
N GLY A 34 -1.90 -16.74 3.66
CA GLY A 34 -3.31 -16.53 4.03
C GLY A 34 -3.49 -15.10 4.56
N CYS A 35 -4.69 -14.76 5.00
CA CYS A 35 -4.99 -13.47 5.62
C CYS A 35 -5.44 -13.64 7.08
N ASP A 36 -5.34 -12.58 7.88
CA ASP A 36 -5.98 -12.48 9.20
C ASP A 36 -7.42 -11.93 9.12
N ARG A 37 -7.85 -11.47 7.94
CA ARG A 37 -9.21 -11.01 7.65
C ARG A 37 -9.99 -12.10 6.92
N GLU A 38 -11.22 -12.33 7.36
CA GLU A 38 -12.12 -13.31 6.75
C GLU A 38 -12.54 -12.89 5.33
N GLY A 39 -12.60 -13.84 4.40
CA GLY A 39 -12.94 -13.59 2.99
C GLY A 39 -11.85 -12.90 2.17
N TRP A 40 -10.69 -12.61 2.78
CA TRP A 40 -9.56 -11.98 2.10
C TRP A 40 -8.60 -13.04 1.55
N ASP A 41 -9.04 -13.69 0.47
CA ASP A 41 -8.36 -14.86 -0.09
C ASP A 41 -7.36 -14.55 -1.21
N GLU A 42 -7.21 -13.28 -1.61
CA GLU A 42 -6.30 -12.83 -2.67
C GLU A 42 -5.37 -11.69 -2.24
N VAL A 43 -4.27 -11.54 -2.97
CA VAL A 43 -3.31 -10.44 -2.85
C VAL A 43 -3.12 -9.76 -4.20
N CYS A 44 -2.99 -8.44 -4.19
CA CYS A 44 -2.51 -7.66 -5.33
C CYS A 44 -1.00 -7.48 -5.21
N PHE A 45 -0.22 -8.20 -6.01
CA PHE A 45 1.24 -8.20 -5.93
C PHE A 45 1.82 -6.87 -6.41
N PHE A 46 2.44 -6.07 -5.54
CA PHE A 46 2.97 -4.74 -5.90
C PHE A 46 4.16 -4.34 -5.02
N GLY A 47 5.13 -3.61 -5.60
CA GLY A 47 6.20 -2.92 -4.88
C GLY A 47 7.61 -3.51 -5.01
N LEU A 48 7.81 -4.67 -5.64
CA LEU A 48 9.12 -5.29 -5.79
C LEU A 48 10.10 -4.42 -6.60
N GLN A 49 9.64 -3.84 -7.71
CA GLN A 49 10.40 -3.00 -8.62
C GLN A 49 11.07 -1.83 -7.91
N TYR A 50 10.41 -1.23 -6.92
CA TYR A 50 11.01 -0.23 -6.04
C TYR A 50 12.28 -0.77 -5.38
N PHE A 51 12.20 -1.93 -4.70
CA PHE A 51 13.33 -2.52 -4.00
C PHE A 51 14.45 -2.93 -4.96
N LEU A 52 14.10 -3.46 -6.14
CA LEU A 52 15.07 -3.81 -7.17
C LEU A 52 15.88 -2.58 -7.59
N LYS A 53 15.20 -1.49 -7.96
CA LYS A 53 15.83 -0.25 -8.43
C LYS A 53 16.58 0.49 -7.33
N ARG A 54 15.96 0.65 -6.17
CA ARG A 54 16.48 1.49 -5.07
C ARG A 54 17.68 0.87 -4.37
N TYR A 55 17.71 -0.46 -4.24
CA TYR A 55 18.64 -1.12 -3.34
C TYR A 55 19.53 -2.18 -3.98
N LEU A 56 19.08 -2.86 -5.05
CA LEU A 56 19.80 -4.00 -5.62
C LEU A 56 20.51 -3.66 -6.95
N SER A 57 20.00 -2.69 -7.70
CA SER A 57 20.47 -2.38 -9.05
C SER A 57 21.80 -1.63 -9.06
N GLY A 58 22.65 -1.97 -10.04
CA GLY A 58 23.95 -1.35 -10.25
C GLY A 58 25.01 -1.78 -9.24
N LYS A 59 25.99 -0.90 -9.02
CA LYS A 59 27.15 -1.14 -8.15
C LYS A 59 26.80 -0.80 -6.70
N VAL A 60 26.17 -1.74 -6.01
CA VAL A 60 25.66 -1.54 -4.65
C VAL A 60 26.67 -1.91 -3.56
N VAL A 61 27.72 -2.66 -3.92
CA VAL A 61 28.87 -3.00 -3.08
C VAL A 61 30.07 -2.14 -3.50
N THR A 62 30.70 -1.45 -2.55
CA THR A 62 31.92 -0.66 -2.78
C THR A 62 32.90 -0.89 -1.63
N ARG A 63 34.17 -0.52 -1.83
CA ARG A 63 35.20 -0.63 -0.80
C ARG A 63 34.80 0.13 0.47
N GLU A 64 34.29 1.34 0.32
CA GLU A 64 33.85 2.19 1.43
C GLU A 64 32.68 1.56 2.20
N LYS A 65 31.76 0.90 1.50
CA LYS A 65 30.63 0.18 2.11
C LYS A 65 31.08 -1.06 2.87
N ILE A 66 32.06 -1.80 2.34
CA ILE A 66 32.67 -2.94 3.02
C ILE A 66 33.36 -2.48 4.30
N ASP A 67 34.24 -1.47 4.21
CA ASP A 67 34.99 -0.97 5.36
C ASP A 67 34.06 -0.42 6.45
N ALA A 68 33.00 0.31 6.06
CA ALA A 68 31.99 0.79 6.98
C ALA A 68 31.21 -0.36 7.66
N ALA A 69 30.85 -1.41 6.91
CA ALA A 69 30.16 -2.57 7.46
C ALA A 69 31.07 -3.37 8.40
N THR A 70 32.33 -3.61 8.03
CA THR A 70 33.33 -4.25 8.89
C THR A 70 33.44 -3.51 10.22
N LYS A 71 33.56 -2.18 10.19
CA LYS A 71 33.65 -1.37 11.41
C LYS A 71 32.39 -1.48 12.29
N ILE A 72 31.20 -1.44 11.70
CA ILE A 72 29.95 -1.54 12.45
C ILE A 72 29.79 -2.94 13.05
N TYR A 73 30.07 -3.98 12.28
CA TYR A 73 29.92 -5.35 12.76
C TYR A 73 30.95 -5.75 13.79
N SER A 74 32.18 -5.22 13.73
CA SER A 74 33.17 -5.44 14.80
C SER A 74 32.74 -4.79 16.12
N GLN A 75 32.09 -3.63 16.06
CA GLN A 75 31.50 -3.00 17.25
C GLN A 75 30.26 -3.74 17.74
N HIS A 76 29.47 -4.33 16.84
CA HIS A 76 28.23 -5.02 17.18
C HIS A 76 28.46 -6.43 17.76
N PHE A 77 29.45 -7.16 17.26
CA PHE A 77 29.68 -8.57 17.59
C PHE A 77 31.05 -8.87 18.23
N GLY A 78 31.95 -7.90 18.27
CA GLY A 78 33.33 -8.09 18.73
C GLY A 78 34.35 -8.14 17.60
N ASP A 79 35.62 -8.11 17.96
CA ASP A 79 36.76 -7.77 17.11
C ASP A 79 37.43 -8.96 16.40
N GLY A 80 36.81 -10.14 16.38
CA GLY A 80 37.38 -11.31 15.71
C GLY A 80 38.37 -12.12 16.56
N THR A 81 38.45 -11.85 17.87
CA THR A 81 39.25 -12.62 18.83
C THR A 81 38.71 -14.04 19.03
N SER A 82 39.50 -14.94 19.64
CA SER A 82 39.08 -16.33 19.91
C SER A 82 37.81 -16.44 20.77
N GLU A 83 37.50 -15.40 21.55
CA GLU A 83 36.30 -15.30 22.36
C GLU A 83 35.11 -14.68 21.59
N ASN A 84 35.38 -13.90 20.53
CA ASN A 84 34.38 -13.25 19.66
C ASN A 84 34.75 -13.45 18.18
N PRO A 85 34.43 -14.61 17.58
CA PRO A 85 34.85 -14.92 16.22
C PRO A 85 34.26 -13.91 15.22
N GLU A 86 35.05 -13.52 14.21
CA GLU A 86 34.61 -12.57 13.19
C GLU A 86 33.42 -13.16 12.43
N LEU A 87 32.24 -12.53 12.54
CA LEU A 87 31.01 -13.03 11.92
C LEU A 87 30.80 -12.45 10.52
N PHE A 88 31.22 -11.21 10.28
CA PHE A 88 31.02 -10.54 9.01
C PHE A 88 31.87 -11.18 7.92
N TYR A 89 31.23 -11.64 6.84
CA TYR A 89 31.93 -12.32 5.74
C TYR A 89 32.59 -11.33 4.78
N LYS A 90 33.64 -10.66 5.24
CA LYS A 90 34.30 -9.61 4.48
C LYS A 90 34.80 -10.12 3.12
N GLU A 91 35.41 -11.29 3.09
CA GLU A 91 35.97 -11.93 1.90
C GLU A 91 34.88 -12.19 0.84
N GLY A 92 33.69 -12.63 1.28
CA GLY A 92 32.55 -12.84 0.38
C GLY A 92 32.06 -11.55 -0.28
N TRP A 93 32.07 -10.42 0.45
CA TRP A 93 31.72 -9.12 -0.10
C TRP A 93 32.82 -8.53 -0.99
N GLU A 94 34.09 -8.72 -0.65
CA GLU A 94 35.23 -8.34 -1.49
C GLU A 94 35.22 -9.13 -2.80
N TYR A 95 34.89 -10.42 -2.76
CA TYR A 95 34.70 -11.24 -3.96
C TYR A 95 33.63 -10.65 -4.88
N ILE A 96 32.47 -10.22 -4.35
CA ILE A 96 31.43 -9.56 -5.14
C ILE A 96 31.95 -8.24 -5.76
N LEU A 97 32.71 -7.45 -4.99
CA LEU A 97 33.31 -6.21 -5.49
C LEU A 97 34.27 -6.48 -6.66
N GLU A 98 35.16 -7.47 -6.51
CA GLU A 98 36.24 -7.75 -7.45
C GLU A 98 35.76 -8.53 -8.68
N LYS A 99 34.96 -9.59 -8.47
CA LYS A 99 34.52 -10.49 -9.53
C LYS A 99 33.32 -9.95 -10.31
N HIS A 100 32.37 -9.32 -9.61
CA HIS A 100 31.11 -8.84 -10.18
C HIS A 100 31.06 -7.31 -10.29
N GLY A 101 32.18 -6.62 -10.04
CA GLY A 101 32.27 -5.16 -10.14
C GLY A 101 31.35 -4.44 -9.14
N GLY A 102 31.03 -5.09 -8.02
CA GLY A 102 30.13 -4.58 -6.98
C GLY A 102 28.64 -4.77 -7.26
N LYS A 103 28.27 -5.51 -8.31
CA LYS A 103 26.90 -5.92 -8.62
C LYS A 103 26.55 -7.23 -7.93
N LEU A 104 25.30 -7.41 -7.51
CA LEU A 104 24.87 -8.60 -6.78
C LEU A 104 24.62 -9.77 -7.75
N PRO A 105 25.34 -10.91 -7.62
CA PRO A 105 25.13 -12.09 -8.46
C PRO A 105 23.93 -12.91 -7.98
N VAL A 106 22.73 -12.38 -8.21
CA VAL A 106 21.45 -13.04 -7.92
C VAL A 106 20.50 -12.89 -9.09
N LYS A 107 19.64 -13.89 -9.27
CA LYS A 107 18.54 -13.91 -10.23
C LYS A 107 17.22 -13.95 -9.46
N ILE A 108 16.30 -13.06 -9.86
CA ILE A 108 14.96 -12.96 -9.26
C ILE A 108 13.92 -13.16 -10.36
N LYS A 109 13.00 -14.10 -10.11
CA LYS A 109 11.75 -14.18 -10.86
C LYS A 109 10.60 -13.66 -10.02
N ALA A 110 9.62 -13.03 -10.64
CA ALA A 110 8.42 -12.60 -9.94
C ALA A 110 7.19 -12.64 -10.84
N LEU A 111 6.01 -12.68 -10.21
CA LEU A 111 4.77 -12.33 -10.91
C LEU A 111 4.85 -10.89 -11.42
N PRO A 112 4.24 -10.58 -12.58
CA PRO A 112 4.10 -9.20 -13.01
C PRO A 112 3.34 -8.34 -11.96
N GLU A 113 3.81 -7.13 -11.63
CA GLU A 113 3.19 -6.27 -10.58
C GLU A 113 1.79 -5.76 -10.93
N GLY A 114 0.85 -5.76 -10.00
CA GLY A 114 -0.58 -5.51 -10.23
C GLY A 114 -1.37 -6.79 -10.46
N THR A 115 -0.72 -7.94 -10.67
CA THR A 115 -1.45 -9.21 -10.78
C THR A 115 -2.12 -9.55 -9.46
N VAL A 116 -3.42 -9.85 -9.51
CA VAL A 116 -4.21 -10.31 -8.38
C VAL A 116 -4.27 -11.83 -8.41
N VAL A 117 -3.80 -12.48 -7.35
CA VAL A 117 -3.77 -13.94 -7.21
C VAL A 117 -4.21 -14.38 -5.82
N PRO A 118 -4.75 -15.60 -5.68
CA PRO A 118 -5.07 -16.16 -4.37
C PRO A 118 -3.84 -16.25 -3.47
N THR A 119 -4.06 -16.23 -2.16
CA THR A 119 -3.03 -16.59 -1.17
C THR A 119 -2.52 -18.02 -1.40
N LYS A 120 -1.36 -18.34 -0.82
CA LYS A 120 -0.60 -19.59 -0.99
C LYS A 120 0.02 -19.79 -2.39
N THR A 121 0.06 -18.72 -3.16
CA THR A 121 0.72 -18.61 -4.47
C THR A 121 2.16 -18.13 -4.29
N VAL A 122 3.12 -18.78 -4.97
CA VAL A 122 4.48 -18.24 -5.08
C VAL A 122 4.48 -16.94 -5.88
N LEU A 123 5.08 -15.87 -5.34
CA LEU A 123 5.06 -14.53 -5.95
C LEU A 123 6.45 -14.11 -6.44
N ILE A 124 7.50 -14.50 -5.71
CA ILE A 124 8.91 -14.17 -6.03
C ILE A 124 9.75 -15.42 -5.77
N THR A 125 10.76 -15.65 -6.59
CA THR A 125 11.82 -16.62 -6.33
C THR A 125 13.19 -15.97 -6.52
N VAL A 126 14.16 -16.36 -5.70
CA VAL A 126 15.51 -15.77 -5.65
C VAL A 126 16.54 -16.88 -5.59
N VAL A 127 17.59 -16.77 -6.40
CA VAL A 127 18.74 -17.67 -6.36
C VAL A 127 20.03 -16.89 -6.65
N ASN A 128 21.14 -17.25 -6.01
CA ASN A 128 22.44 -16.75 -6.41
C ASN A 128 22.86 -17.33 -7.77
N THR A 129 23.59 -16.56 -8.57
CA THR A 129 24.06 -16.95 -9.91
C THR A 129 25.54 -17.38 -9.91
N ASP A 130 26.28 -17.07 -8.85
CA ASP A 130 27.66 -17.50 -8.63
C ASP A 130 27.74 -18.46 -7.43
N PRO A 131 28.35 -19.66 -7.58
CA PRO A 131 28.59 -20.62 -6.50
C PRO A 131 29.22 -20.04 -5.22
N ALA A 132 30.11 -19.06 -5.34
CA ALA A 132 30.79 -18.44 -4.19
C ALA A 132 29.86 -17.51 -3.37
N CYS A 133 28.67 -17.22 -3.90
CA CYS A 133 27.71 -16.29 -3.31
C CYS A 133 26.45 -16.97 -2.76
N TYR A 134 26.52 -18.26 -2.43
CA TYR A 134 25.38 -19.04 -1.89
C TYR A 134 24.68 -18.38 -0.68
N TRP A 135 25.45 -17.69 0.18
CA TRP A 135 24.96 -17.02 1.39
C TRP A 135 24.12 -15.77 1.09
N LEU A 136 24.26 -15.18 -0.10
CA LEU A 136 23.66 -13.90 -0.47
C LEU A 136 22.14 -13.98 -0.60
N THR A 137 21.59 -15.08 -1.13
CA THR A 137 20.15 -15.26 -1.37
C THR A 137 19.32 -14.91 -0.14
N ASN A 138 19.67 -15.48 1.03
CA ASN A 138 18.94 -15.23 2.27
C ASN A 138 19.49 -14.07 3.09
N PHE A 139 20.66 -13.52 2.75
CA PHE A 139 21.07 -12.22 3.28
C PHE A 139 20.10 -11.13 2.80
N LEU A 140 19.66 -11.18 1.54
CA LEU A 140 18.70 -10.22 0.95
C LEU A 140 17.26 -10.38 1.45
N GLU A 141 16.95 -11.45 2.19
CA GLU A 141 15.59 -11.76 2.67
C GLU A 141 14.98 -10.60 3.48
N THR A 142 15.72 -10.01 4.42
CA THR A 142 15.17 -8.96 5.31
C THR A 142 14.64 -7.78 4.52
N LEU A 143 15.37 -7.38 3.48
CA LEU A 143 14.99 -6.28 2.61
C LEU A 143 13.86 -6.68 1.65
N LEU A 144 13.99 -7.82 0.96
CA LEU A 144 12.98 -8.28 0.00
C LEU A 144 11.63 -8.61 0.66
N VAL A 145 11.63 -9.05 1.93
CA VAL A 145 10.39 -9.29 2.67
C VAL A 145 9.59 -8.00 2.86
N GLN A 146 10.22 -6.82 2.87
CA GLN A 146 9.53 -5.52 3.01
C GLN A 146 8.54 -5.21 1.89
N VAL A 147 8.60 -5.94 0.76
CA VAL A 147 7.55 -5.95 -0.28
C VAL A 147 6.17 -6.28 0.31
N TRP A 148 6.09 -6.94 1.48
CA TRP A 148 4.84 -7.16 2.20
C TRP A 148 4.05 -5.86 2.37
N TYR A 149 4.71 -4.72 2.60
CA TYR A 149 4.06 -3.46 2.94
C TYR A 149 3.28 -2.86 1.75
N PRO A 150 3.92 -2.48 0.62
CA PRO A 150 3.19 -1.96 -0.54
C PRO A 150 2.16 -2.96 -1.09
N MET A 151 2.45 -4.27 -1.06
CA MET A 151 1.50 -5.32 -1.44
C MET A 151 0.26 -5.35 -0.54
N THR A 152 0.45 -5.24 0.78
CA THR A 152 -0.66 -5.25 1.76
C THR A 152 -1.51 -4.00 1.63
N VAL A 153 -0.89 -2.82 1.46
CA VAL A 153 -1.63 -1.57 1.24
C VAL A 153 -2.41 -1.60 -0.08
N ALA A 154 -1.78 -2.07 -1.16
CA ALA A 154 -2.45 -2.28 -2.45
C ALA A 154 -3.66 -3.19 -2.34
N THR A 155 -3.52 -4.31 -1.63
CA THR A 155 -4.61 -5.26 -1.42
C THR A 155 -5.71 -4.67 -0.53
N ASN A 156 -5.34 -4.01 0.58
CA ASN A 156 -6.27 -3.34 1.49
C ASN A 156 -7.09 -2.25 0.80
N SER A 157 -6.43 -1.45 -0.02
CA SER A 157 -7.08 -0.44 -0.85
C SER A 157 -8.03 -1.08 -1.87
N ARG A 158 -7.62 -2.18 -2.51
CA ARG A 158 -8.46 -2.88 -3.49
C ARG A 158 -9.74 -3.46 -2.89
N TYR A 159 -9.67 -4.08 -1.71
CA TYR A 159 -10.88 -4.59 -1.04
C TYR A 159 -11.86 -3.49 -0.65
N GLN A 160 -11.36 -2.32 -0.24
CA GLN A 160 -12.22 -1.14 -0.02
C GLN A 160 -12.86 -0.68 -1.33
N LYS A 161 -12.12 -0.71 -2.45
CA LYS A 161 -12.68 -0.40 -3.79
C LYS A 161 -13.80 -1.36 -4.19
N LEU A 162 -13.63 -2.67 -3.96
CA LEU A 162 -14.68 -3.67 -4.22
C LEU A 162 -15.96 -3.37 -3.44
N SER A 163 -15.84 -3.06 -2.14
CA SER A 163 -16.99 -2.71 -1.30
C SER A 163 -17.67 -1.42 -1.79
N ILE A 164 -16.90 -0.38 -2.07
CA ILE A 164 -17.41 0.89 -2.59
C ILE A 164 -18.16 0.68 -3.91
N GLN A 165 -17.57 -0.09 -4.84
CA GLN A 165 -18.18 -0.36 -6.13
C GLN A 165 -19.49 -1.13 -5.99
N GLN A 166 -19.53 -2.17 -5.15
CA GLN A 166 -20.77 -2.92 -4.88
C GLN A 166 -21.91 -1.98 -4.48
N TYR A 167 -21.69 -1.06 -3.53
CA TYR A 167 -22.76 -0.16 -3.08
C TYR A 167 -23.08 0.95 -4.08
N LEU A 168 -22.12 1.38 -4.90
CA LEU A 168 -22.41 2.27 -6.02
C LEU A 168 -23.33 1.56 -7.05
N GLU A 169 -23.09 0.29 -7.37
CA GLU A 169 -23.96 -0.53 -8.24
C GLU A 169 -25.37 -0.69 -7.62
N GLU A 170 -25.43 -1.15 -6.37
CA GLU A 170 -26.69 -1.40 -5.67
C GLU A 170 -27.56 -0.15 -5.49
N THR A 171 -26.94 1.04 -5.48
CA THR A 171 -27.64 2.34 -5.38
C THR A 171 -27.78 3.05 -6.74
N GLY A 172 -27.51 2.37 -7.85
CA GLY A 172 -27.78 2.85 -9.21
C GLY A 172 -26.79 3.90 -9.74
N CYS A 173 -25.55 3.91 -9.23
CA CYS A 173 -24.48 4.87 -9.51
C CYS A 173 -23.32 4.22 -10.29
N GLU A 174 -23.56 3.86 -11.56
CA GLU A 174 -22.65 3.00 -12.34
C GLU A 174 -21.66 3.74 -13.26
N ASP A 175 -21.56 5.07 -13.17
CA ASP A 175 -20.54 5.80 -13.94
C ASP A 175 -19.17 5.64 -13.27
N TRP A 176 -18.42 4.62 -13.70
CA TRP A 176 -17.12 4.25 -13.11
C TRP A 176 -15.95 5.12 -13.57
N ALA A 177 -16.06 5.74 -14.75
CA ALA A 177 -14.93 6.34 -15.44
C ALA A 177 -14.47 7.64 -14.75
N PRO A 178 -13.15 7.94 -14.71
CA PRO A 178 -12.66 9.24 -14.28
C PRO A 178 -13.28 10.39 -15.13
N PRO A 179 -13.61 11.55 -14.52
CA PRO A 179 -13.35 11.96 -13.14
C PRO A 179 -14.38 11.46 -12.10
N GLY A 180 -15.33 10.61 -12.49
CA GLY A 180 -16.36 10.03 -11.62
C GLY A 180 -16.04 8.63 -11.07
N GLY A 181 -17.08 7.99 -10.53
CA GLY A 181 -17.06 6.57 -10.17
C GLY A 181 -16.23 6.20 -8.97
N SER A 182 -15.74 4.96 -8.96
CA SER A 182 -14.97 4.39 -7.86
C SER A 182 -13.55 4.97 -7.76
N SER A 183 -13.03 5.61 -8.82
CA SER A 183 -11.65 6.12 -8.90
C SER A 183 -11.26 7.14 -7.82
N PHE A 184 -12.21 7.95 -7.35
CA PHE A 184 -11.99 9.04 -6.38
C PHE A 184 -12.79 8.86 -5.09
N LYS A 185 -13.32 7.66 -4.83
CA LYS A 185 -14.21 7.41 -3.68
C LYS A 185 -13.48 7.08 -2.39
N LEU A 186 -12.18 6.79 -2.47
CA LEU A 186 -11.30 6.68 -1.31
C LEU A 186 -10.06 7.53 -1.57
N HIS A 187 -9.83 8.52 -0.73
CA HIS A 187 -8.72 9.47 -0.79
C HIS A 187 -7.72 9.14 0.32
N ASP A 188 -6.45 9.10 -0.04
CA ASP A 188 -5.37 8.84 0.91
C ASP A 188 -5.02 10.10 1.72
N PHE A 189 -5.29 10.06 3.03
CA PHE A 189 -4.92 11.07 4.04
C PHE A 189 -3.76 10.61 4.94
N GLY A 190 -3.02 9.59 4.51
CA GLY A 190 -2.17 8.78 5.38
C GLY A 190 -0.78 9.32 5.65
N PHE A 191 -0.29 10.34 4.94
CA PHE A 191 1.11 10.80 5.06
C PHE A 191 1.52 11.10 6.52
N ARG A 192 0.70 11.84 7.27
CA ARG A 192 1.01 12.16 8.68
C ARG A 192 0.89 10.96 9.63
N GLY A 193 0.20 9.90 9.21
CA GLY A 193 -0.13 8.74 10.02
C GLY A 193 0.80 7.55 9.84
N VAL A 194 1.79 7.63 8.94
CA VAL A 194 2.76 6.54 8.70
C VAL A 194 4.07 6.76 9.46
N SER A 195 4.86 5.69 9.58
CA SER A 195 6.11 5.67 10.37
C SER A 195 7.31 6.36 9.72
N SER A 196 7.29 6.60 8.40
CA SER A 196 8.40 7.26 7.69
C SER A 196 7.97 7.81 6.33
N VAL A 197 8.82 8.66 5.75
CA VAL A 197 8.62 9.19 4.38
C VAL A 197 8.69 8.09 3.33
N GLU A 198 9.55 7.08 3.51
CA GLU A 198 9.61 5.93 2.59
C GLU A 198 8.34 5.06 2.70
N SER A 199 7.81 4.88 3.92
CA SER A 199 6.50 4.25 4.11
C SER A 199 5.37 5.05 3.46
N ALA A 200 5.40 6.38 3.55
CA ALA A 200 4.42 7.23 2.85
C ALA A 200 4.49 7.05 1.33
N ALA A 201 5.70 6.99 0.77
CA ALA A 201 5.91 6.76 -0.65
C ALA A 201 5.38 5.38 -1.10
N LEU A 202 5.80 4.30 -0.43
CA LEU A 202 5.40 2.93 -0.78
C LEU A 202 3.91 2.68 -0.56
N GLY A 203 3.37 3.13 0.58
CA GLY A 203 1.97 2.98 0.93
C GLY A 203 1.08 3.79 0.00
N GLY A 204 1.39 5.06 -0.22
CA GLY A 204 0.63 5.91 -1.13
C GLY A 204 0.67 5.39 -2.57
N MET A 205 1.81 4.88 -3.06
CA MET A 205 1.86 4.19 -4.35
C MET A 205 0.96 2.96 -4.38
N GLY A 206 0.99 2.13 -3.33
CA GLY A 206 0.11 0.97 -3.19
C GLY A 206 -1.37 1.33 -3.23
N HIS A 207 -1.77 2.46 -2.64
CA HIS A 207 -3.14 2.97 -2.76
C HIS A 207 -3.45 3.45 -4.19
N LEU A 208 -2.54 4.20 -4.80
CA LEU A 208 -2.73 4.82 -6.11
C LEU A 208 -2.80 3.81 -7.27
N ILE A 209 -2.49 2.53 -7.09
CA ILE A 209 -2.82 1.53 -8.13
C ILE A 209 -4.33 1.24 -8.19
N ASN A 210 -5.09 1.57 -7.15
CA ASN A 210 -6.53 1.32 -7.04
C ASN A 210 -7.37 2.58 -7.19
N PHE A 211 -6.88 3.73 -6.71
CA PHE A 211 -7.58 5.01 -6.72
C PHE A 211 -6.70 6.13 -7.29
N MET A 212 -7.28 7.32 -7.42
CA MET A 212 -6.65 8.50 -7.96
C MET A 212 -6.66 9.69 -6.98
N GLY A 213 -7.23 9.54 -5.77
CA GLY A 213 -7.23 10.59 -4.74
C GLY A 213 -6.12 10.39 -3.71
N SER A 214 -5.22 11.36 -3.53
CA SER A 214 -4.20 11.29 -2.46
C SER A 214 -3.65 12.67 -2.09
N ASP A 215 -3.47 12.89 -0.78
CA ASP A 215 -2.71 14.01 -0.22
C ASP A 215 -1.28 13.60 0.16
N THR A 216 -0.92 12.34 -0.03
CA THR A 216 0.45 11.82 0.20
C THR A 216 1.34 12.11 -1.00
N VAL A 217 1.72 13.37 -1.15
CA VAL A 217 2.45 13.90 -2.33
C VAL A 217 3.71 13.09 -2.69
N ILE A 218 4.45 12.60 -1.71
CA ILE A 218 5.70 11.84 -1.94
C ILE A 218 5.48 10.56 -2.77
N ALA A 219 4.27 9.98 -2.74
CA ALA A 219 3.92 8.83 -3.57
C ALA A 219 3.93 9.16 -5.06
N LEU A 220 3.64 10.41 -5.45
CA LEU A 220 3.69 10.87 -6.83
C LEU A 220 5.14 10.89 -7.34
N SER A 221 6.07 11.43 -6.55
CA SER A 221 7.49 11.43 -6.89
C SER A 221 8.04 10.01 -6.99
N ALA A 222 7.67 9.13 -6.06
CA ALA A 222 8.09 7.73 -6.10
C ALA A 222 7.54 7.00 -7.34
N ALA A 223 6.30 7.26 -7.75
CA ALA A 223 5.75 6.69 -8.97
C ALA A 223 6.47 7.17 -10.24
N GLN A 224 6.89 8.44 -10.27
CA GLN A 224 7.70 8.97 -11.38
C GLN A 224 9.07 8.29 -11.44
N GLU A 225 9.76 8.23 -10.30
CA GLU A 225 11.13 7.71 -10.20
C GLU A 225 11.20 6.19 -10.45
N TYR A 226 10.32 5.42 -9.80
CA TYR A 226 10.42 3.96 -9.77
C TYR A 226 9.51 3.26 -10.77
N TYR A 227 8.46 3.92 -11.28
CA TYR A 227 7.49 3.34 -12.21
C TYR A 227 7.32 4.15 -13.51
N GLY A 228 8.13 5.19 -13.69
CA GLY A 228 8.20 5.96 -14.94
C GLY A 228 6.93 6.74 -15.25
N ALA A 229 6.10 7.05 -14.26
CA ALA A 229 4.90 7.87 -14.45
C ALA A 229 5.28 9.22 -15.07
N LYS A 230 4.67 9.58 -16.20
CA LYS A 230 4.94 10.85 -16.89
C LYS A 230 4.10 12.00 -16.36
N LYS A 231 2.90 11.68 -15.87
CA LYS A 231 1.96 12.62 -15.25
C LYS A 231 1.72 12.22 -13.79
N ALA A 232 1.13 13.13 -13.02
CA ALA A 232 0.66 12.82 -11.69
C ALA A 232 -0.37 11.68 -11.77
N ILE A 233 -0.14 10.61 -11.01
CA ILE A 233 -1.04 9.46 -11.00
C ILE A 233 -2.18 9.64 -9.98
N GLY A 234 -1.98 10.51 -9.00
CA GLY A 234 -2.95 10.91 -7.99
C GLY A 234 -3.17 12.42 -8.00
N TYR A 235 -4.34 12.83 -7.54
CA TYR A 235 -4.84 14.19 -7.57
C TYR A 235 -5.46 14.56 -6.23
N SER A 236 -5.56 15.87 -5.98
CA SER A 236 -6.24 16.43 -4.82
C SER A 236 -6.96 17.73 -5.19
N ILE A 237 -7.70 18.28 -4.23
CA ILE A 237 -8.49 19.50 -4.35
C ILE A 237 -8.12 20.44 -3.20
N PRO A 238 -8.40 21.76 -3.32
CA PRO A 238 -8.34 22.64 -2.16
C PRO A 238 -9.23 22.12 -1.04
N ALA A 239 -8.66 21.99 0.16
CA ALA A 239 -9.35 21.51 1.34
C ALA A 239 -8.95 22.36 2.56
N SER A 240 -9.91 22.66 3.44
CA SER A 240 -9.59 23.24 4.74
C SER A 240 -9.17 22.16 5.75
N GLU A 241 -8.40 22.57 6.76
CA GLU A 241 -8.22 21.83 8.01
C GLU A 241 -8.67 22.71 9.19
N HIS A 242 -8.82 22.12 10.39
CA HIS A 242 -9.37 22.83 11.55
C HIS A 242 -8.65 24.16 11.85
N SER A 243 -7.33 24.25 11.66
CA SER A 243 -6.57 25.48 11.93
C SER A 243 -7.06 26.66 11.07
N THR A 244 -7.42 26.39 9.81
CA THR A 244 -7.89 27.40 8.85
C THR A 244 -9.32 27.87 9.10
N ILE A 245 -10.12 27.09 9.85
CA ILE A 245 -11.47 27.47 10.28
C ILE A 245 -11.43 28.14 11.66
N THR A 246 -10.82 27.48 12.64
CA THR A 246 -10.81 27.92 14.05
C THR A 246 -10.03 29.21 14.29
N SER A 247 -9.09 29.59 13.40
CA SER A 247 -8.38 30.87 13.47
C SER A 247 -9.26 32.10 13.24
N TRP A 248 -10.48 31.93 12.74
CA TRP A 248 -11.51 32.97 12.63
C TRP A 248 -12.32 33.15 13.93
N GLY A 249 -12.05 32.32 14.95
CA GLY A 249 -12.82 32.27 16.19
C GLY A 249 -14.17 31.55 16.02
N VAL A 250 -14.80 31.22 17.16
CA VAL A 250 -16.09 30.50 17.17
C VAL A 250 -17.18 31.27 16.41
N GLU A 251 -17.29 32.58 16.67
CA GLU A 251 -18.26 33.46 16.02
C GLU A 251 -17.97 33.67 14.53
N GLY A 252 -16.74 33.42 14.08
CA GLY A 252 -16.31 33.60 12.69
C GLY A 252 -16.36 32.32 11.83
N GLU A 253 -16.91 31.21 12.34
CA GLU A 253 -16.94 29.93 11.59
C GLU A 253 -17.66 30.07 10.24
N LEU A 254 -18.83 30.73 10.22
CA LEU A 254 -19.58 30.98 8.99
C LEU A 254 -18.77 31.83 7.99
N ASP A 255 -18.05 32.84 8.47
CA ASP A 255 -17.22 33.69 7.61
C ASP A 255 -16.02 32.93 7.05
N ALA A 256 -15.41 32.04 7.85
CA ALA A 256 -14.35 31.15 7.37
C ALA A 256 -14.87 30.21 6.26
N MET A 257 -16.06 29.63 6.45
CA MET A 257 -16.74 28.78 5.47
C MET A 257 -17.10 29.55 4.19
N ARG A 258 -17.61 30.78 4.32
CA ARG A 258 -17.87 31.68 3.19
C ARG A 258 -16.59 32.00 2.43
N ASN A 259 -15.51 32.30 3.15
CA ASN A 259 -14.21 32.57 2.57
C ASN A 259 -13.67 31.38 1.75
N MET A 260 -13.91 30.13 2.17
CA MET A 260 -13.57 28.95 1.33
C MET A 260 -14.29 28.98 -0.01
N LEU A 261 -15.56 29.39 -0.04
CA LEU A 261 -16.30 29.53 -1.30
C LEU A 261 -15.82 30.73 -2.13
N ASP A 262 -15.37 31.81 -1.50
CA ASP A 262 -14.85 33.02 -2.16
C ASP A 262 -13.46 32.83 -2.78
N GLN A 263 -12.54 32.17 -2.07
CA GLN A 263 -11.18 31.89 -2.58
C GLN A 263 -11.18 30.84 -3.69
N TYR A 264 -12.15 29.91 -3.66
CA TYR A 264 -12.29 28.84 -4.63
C TYR A 264 -13.66 28.90 -5.30
N PRO A 265 -13.95 29.91 -6.14
CA PRO A 265 -15.29 30.17 -6.68
C PRO A 265 -15.77 29.11 -7.68
N THR A 266 -14.84 28.37 -8.28
CA THR A 266 -15.10 27.28 -9.24
C THR A 266 -14.34 26.03 -8.83
N GLY A 267 -14.68 24.88 -9.41
CA GLY A 267 -14.07 23.60 -9.09
C GLY A 267 -14.53 23.04 -7.75
N LEU A 268 -13.87 21.96 -7.34
CA LEU A 268 -14.16 21.26 -6.09
C LEU A 268 -13.45 21.96 -4.94
N VAL A 269 -14.12 22.08 -3.80
CA VAL A 269 -13.53 22.56 -2.54
C VAL A 269 -14.07 21.74 -1.38
N ALA A 270 -13.19 21.19 -0.55
CA ALA A 270 -13.58 20.50 0.68
C ALA A 270 -13.49 21.45 1.88
N CYS A 271 -14.49 21.43 2.75
CA CYS A 271 -14.47 22.21 3.98
C CYS A 271 -14.77 21.35 5.20
N VAL A 272 -13.80 21.24 6.12
CA VAL A 272 -14.04 20.67 7.45
C VAL A 272 -15.13 21.48 8.14
N SER A 273 -16.15 20.79 8.64
CA SER A 273 -17.42 21.41 9.07
C SER A 273 -17.82 21.04 10.49
N ASP A 274 -16.98 20.34 11.23
CA ASP A 274 -17.22 19.89 12.61
C ASP A 274 -16.25 20.55 13.60
N SER A 275 -15.76 21.76 13.30
CA SER A 275 -14.89 22.49 14.24
C SER A 275 -15.62 22.80 15.55
N PHE A 276 -16.94 23.04 15.49
CA PHE A 276 -17.78 23.25 16.67
C PHE A 276 -19.05 22.39 16.67
N ASP A 277 -19.89 22.47 15.62
CA ASP A 277 -21.12 21.67 15.49
C ASP A 277 -21.43 21.40 14.00
N VAL A 278 -21.21 20.15 13.57
CA VAL A 278 -21.41 19.75 12.18
C VAL A 278 -22.85 19.79 11.72
N PHE A 279 -23.81 19.55 12.63
CA PHE A 279 -25.22 19.54 12.29
C PHE A 279 -25.73 20.97 12.10
N LYS A 280 -25.30 21.89 12.97
CA LYS A 280 -25.53 23.33 12.78
C LYS A 280 -24.90 23.82 11.49
N ALA A 281 -23.63 23.50 11.24
CA ALA A 281 -22.94 23.92 10.02
C ALA A 281 -23.66 23.44 8.75
N CYS A 282 -24.12 22.19 8.73
CA CYS A 282 -24.89 21.65 7.61
C CYS A 282 -26.26 22.32 7.46
N ARG A 283 -27.00 22.54 8.56
CA ARG A 283 -28.38 23.04 8.53
C ARG A 283 -28.48 24.54 8.31
N GLU A 284 -27.72 25.32 9.06
CA GLU A 284 -27.84 26.79 9.13
C GLU A 284 -26.88 27.49 8.17
N TYR A 285 -25.66 26.97 8.00
CA TYR A 285 -24.65 27.61 7.14
C TYR A 285 -24.75 27.09 5.71
N TRP A 286 -24.35 25.84 5.46
CA TRP A 286 -24.35 25.27 4.10
C TRP A 286 -25.76 25.15 3.50
N GLY A 287 -26.71 24.64 4.30
CA GLY A 287 -28.11 24.50 3.91
C GLY A 287 -28.96 25.76 4.08
N GLY A 288 -28.40 26.83 4.65
CA GLY A 288 -29.07 28.10 4.89
C GLY A 288 -28.33 29.27 4.25
N GLU A 289 -27.52 29.99 5.03
CA GLU A 289 -26.90 31.26 4.62
C GLU A 289 -26.02 31.18 3.37
N LEU A 290 -25.38 30.03 3.11
CA LEU A 290 -24.47 29.82 2.00
C LEU A 290 -25.09 29.00 0.87
N LYS A 291 -26.35 28.55 1.00
CA LYS A 291 -27.03 27.66 0.05
C LYS A 291 -27.04 28.22 -1.38
N GLU A 292 -27.49 29.46 -1.54
CA GLU A 292 -27.54 30.11 -2.86
C GLU A 292 -26.15 30.33 -3.45
N LYS A 293 -25.16 30.61 -2.60
CA LYS A 293 -23.77 30.73 -3.04
C LYS A 293 -23.22 29.40 -3.55
N ILE A 294 -23.57 28.27 -2.91
CA ILE A 294 -23.19 26.93 -3.38
C ILE A 294 -23.88 26.61 -4.71
N LYS A 295 -25.19 26.84 -4.82
CA LYS A 295 -25.96 26.63 -6.05
C LYS A 295 -25.40 27.45 -7.21
N GLY A 296 -25.06 28.72 -6.95
CA GLY A 296 -24.49 29.64 -7.94
C GLY A 296 -23.09 29.27 -8.47
N ARG A 297 -22.43 28.24 -7.91
CA ARG A 297 -21.14 27.74 -8.43
C ARG A 297 -21.28 26.89 -9.70
N ILE A 298 -22.49 26.43 -10.01
CA ILE A 298 -22.80 25.70 -11.24
C ILE A 298 -23.59 26.60 -12.20
N SER A 299 -23.09 26.74 -13.41
CA SER A 299 -23.75 27.40 -14.54
C SER A 299 -23.37 26.69 -15.85
N GLU A 300 -23.88 27.17 -16.98
CA GLU A 300 -23.52 26.64 -18.31
C GLU A 300 -22.01 26.67 -18.60
N THR A 301 -21.26 27.57 -17.95
CA THR A 301 -19.82 27.77 -18.21
C THR A 301 -18.92 27.53 -17.00
N SER A 302 -19.50 27.18 -15.85
CA SER A 302 -18.76 26.95 -14.60
C SER A 302 -19.30 25.74 -13.87
N PHE A 303 -18.39 24.90 -13.37
CA PHE A 303 -18.71 23.84 -12.45
C PHE A 303 -18.05 24.15 -11.11
N GLY A 304 -18.78 23.98 -10.01
CA GLY A 304 -18.21 24.00 -8.69
C GLY A 304 -19.02 23.16 -7.71
N GLN A 305 -18.31 22.43 -6.87
CA GLN A 305 -18.89 21.50 -5.91
C GLN A 305 -18.26 21.72 -4.54
N LEU A 306 -19.07 21.98 -3.54
CA LEU A 306 -18.66 21.93 -2.14
C LEU A 306 -18.66 20.48 -1.68
N VAL A 307 -17.61 20.08 -0.97
CA VAL A 307 -17.53 18.79 -0.28
C VAL A 307 -17.50 19.05 1.22
N VAL A 308 -18.62 18.79 1.90
CA VAL A 308 -18.72 18.94 3.36
C VAL A 308 -17.92 17.81 4.02
N ARG A 309 -17.05 18.14 4.97
CA ARG A 309 -16.19 17.16 5.66
C ARG A 309 -16.47 17.11 7.17
N PRO A 310 -17.18 16.10 7.68
CA PRO A 310 -17.06 15.66 9.07
C PRO A 310 -15.72 14.96 9.35
N ASP A 311 -15.18 15.15 10.55
CA ASP A 311 -13.90 14.58 11.03
C ASP A 311 -13.98 14.09 12.50
N SER A 312 -15.19 13.86 13.02
CA SER A 312 -15.42 13.37 14.38
C SER A 312 -16.81 12.73 14.53
N GLY A 313 -17.03 12.04 15.67
CA GLY A 313 -18.26 11.33 15.97
C GLY A 313 -18.24 9.85 15.55
N ASP A 314 -19.36 9.16 15.72
CA ASP A 314 -19.51 7.81 15.14
C ASP A 314 -19.68 7.94 13.62
N PRO A 315 -18.81 7.32 12.79
CA PRO A 315 -18.84 7.53 11.34
C PRO A 315 -20.16 7.15 10.68
N GLU A 316 -20.84 6.09 11.14
CA GLU A 316 -22.10 5.64 10.57
C GLU A 316 -23.23 6.61 10.88
N GLU A 317 -23.45 6.91 12.16
CA GLU A 317 -24.53 7.79 12.62
C GLU A 317 -24.34 9.22 12.11
N THR A 318 -23.10 9.73 12.16
CA THR A 318 -22.78 11.10 11.74
C THR A 318 -23.01 11.29 10.25
N CYS A 319 -22.56 10.35 9.42
CA CYS A 319 -22.76 10.41 7.97
C CYS A 319 -24.25 10.41 7.60
N VAL A 320 -25.05 9.53 8.22
CA VAL A 320 -26.49 9.44 7.95
C VAL A 320 -27.22 10.71 8.38
N ALA A 321 -26.91 11.24 9.57
CA ALA A 321 -27.52 12.45 10.08
C ALA A 321 -27.20 13.66 9.17
N ILE A 322 -25.95 13.83 8.75
CA ILE A 322 -25.55 14.87 7.79
C ILE A 322 -26.29 14.71 6.46
N MET A 323 -26.42 13.48 5.94
CA MET A 323 -27.14 13.25 4.68
C MET A 323 -28.60 13.66 4.80
N LYS A 324 -29.27 13.29 5.89
CA LYS A 324 -30.67 13.66 6.12
C LYS A 324 -30.86 15.18 6.16
N ILE A 325 -29.96 15.90 6.85
CA ILE A 325 -29.99 17.36 6.92
C ILE A 325 -29.80 17.97 5.53
N LEU A 326 -28.77 17.55 4.79
CA LEU A 326 -28.50 18.13 3.47
C LEU A 326 -29.60 17.79 2.45
N LEU A 327 -30.17 16.58 2.50
CA LEU A 327 -31.30 16.20 1.65
C LEU A 327 -32.56 17.02 1.97
N GLU A 328 -32.79 17.38 3.24
CA GLU A 328 -33.88 18.28 3.65
C GLU A 328 -33.60 19.72 3.18
N CYS A 329 -32.39 20.22 3.42
CA CYS A 329 -32.00 21.58 3.06
C CYS A 329 -32.00 21.82 1.55
N PHE A 330 -31.70 20.82 0.72
CA PHE A 330 -31.66 20.92 -0.75
C PHE A 330 -32.82 20.18 -1.43
N ALA A 331 -33.91 19.91 -0.71
CA ALA A 331 -34.99 19.04 -1.17
C ALA A 331 -35.56 19.41 -2.55
N GLU A 332 -35.54 20.68 -2.94
CA GLU A 332 -36.04 21.13 -4.24
C GLU A 332 -35.18 20.69 -5.44
N ASP A 333 -33.90 20.36 -5.22
CA ASP A 333 -32.95 19.97 -6.27
C ASP A 333 -32.48 18.51 -6.13
N VAL A 334 -33.03 17.76 -5.15
CA VAL A 334 -32.72 16.34 -4.97
C VAL A 334 -33.32 15.52 -6.12
N THR A 335 -32.50 14.66 -6.70
CA THR A 335 -32.92 13.70 -7.73
C THR A 335 -32.90 12.27 -7.18
N GLU A 336 -33.48 11.33 -7.91
CA GLU A 336 -33.37 9.91 -7.60
C GLU A 336 -32.54 9.17 -8.64
N THR A 337 -31.77 8.18 -8.20
CA THR A 337 -31.11 7.24 -9.11
C THR A 337 -32.12 6.29 -9.73
N LYS A 338 -31.71 5.53 -10.75
CA LYS A 338 -32.55 4.50 -11.38
C LYS A 338 -33.07 3.42 -10.41
N THR A 339 -32.48 3.29 -9.23
CA THR A 339 -32.91 2.36 -8.18
C THR A 339 -33.70 3.04 -7.06
N GLY A 340 -34.13 4.30 -7.23
CA GLY A 340 -34.95 5.04 -6.28
C GLY A 340 -34.20 5.60 -5.07
N HIS A 341 -32.86 5.72 -5.15
CA HIS A 341 -32.06 6.28 -4.05
C HIS A 341 -31.84 7.79 -4.26
N LYS A 342 -31.97 8.58 -3.20
CA LYS A 342 -31.84 10.04 -3.22
C LYS A 342 -30.40 10.48 -3.47
N LEU A 343 -30.22 11.42 -4.38
CA LEU A 343 -28.95 12.01 -4.78
C LEU A 343 -29.00 13.54 -4.58
N LEU A 344 -28.03 14.07 -3.86
CA LEU A 344 -27.85 15.51 -3.65
C LEU A 344 -27.59 16.22 -5.00
N PRO A 345 -27.96 17.51 -5.13
CA PRO A 345 -27.65 18.28 -6.32
C PRO A 345 -26.13 18.31 -6.59
N PRO A 346 -25.67 18.39 -7.85
CA PRO A 346 -24.25 18.26 -8.19
C PRO A 346 -23.32 19.26 -7.52
N CYS A 347 -23.84 20.37 -6.98
CA CYS A 347 -23.07 21.41 -6.30
C CYS A 347 -22.63 21.04 -4.87
N ILE A 348 -23.12 19.94 -4.28
CA ILE A 348 -22.76 19.56 -2.91
C ILE A 348 -22.61 18.05 -2.71
N ARG A 349 -21.52 17.62 -2.08
CA ARG A 349 -21.23 16.22 -1.70
C ARG A 349 -20.62 16.18 -0.31
N VAL A 350 -20.34 14.97 0.19
CA VAL A 350 -19.71 14.77 1.51
C VAL A 350 -18.48 13.88 1.41
N ILE A 351 -17.49 14.16 2.27
CA ILE A 351 -16.34 13.29 2.50
C ILE A 351 -16.21 12.99 3.99
N GLN A 352 -16.30 11.71 4.37
CA GLN A 352 -15.98 11.28 5.73
C GLN A 352 -14.47 11.05 5.84
N GLY A 353 -13.78 11.78 6.72
CA GLY A 353 -12.32 11.71 6.86
C GLY A 353 -11.81 10.97 8.10
N ASP A 354 -12.66 10.81 9.12
CA ASP A 354 -12.30 10.18 10.40
C ASP A 354 -12.91 8.76 10.54
N GLY A 355 -12.22 7.88 11.27
CA GLY A 355 -12.73 6.52 11.52
C GLY A 355 -12.96 5.65 10.27
N VAL A 356 -12.39 6.01 9.12
CA VAL A 356 -12.56 5.30 7.84
C VAL A 356 -11.58 4.15 7.70
N ASP A 357 -12.10 2.94 7.55
CA ASP A 357 -11.34 1.73 7.25
C ASP A 357 -12.17 0.70 6.46
N TYR A 358 -11.61 -0.50 6.26
CA TYR A 358 -12.24 -1.58 5.51
C TYR A 358 -13.50 -2.15 6.19
N GLU A 359 -13.74 -1.88 7.48
CA GLU A 359 -14.93 -2.30 8.20
C GLU A 359 -16.00 -1.19 8.23
N SER A 360 -15.59 0.07 8.36
CA SER A 360 -16.54 1.19 8.49
C SER A 360 -17.16 1.60 7.15
N ILE A 361 -16.41 1.56 6.04
CA ILE A 361 -16.93 1.87 4.70
C ILE A 361 -18.18 1.04 4.34
N PRO A 362 -18.15 -0.32 4.38
CA PRO A 362 -19.34 -1.11 4.06
C PRO A 362 -20.49 -0.85 5.02
N LYS A 363 -20.25 -0.57 6.31
CA LYS A 363 -21.30 -0.24 7.28
C LYS A 363 -22.03 1.05 6.91
N ILE A 364 -21.27 2.13 6.64
CA ILE A 364 -21.82 3.42 6.23
C ILE A 364 -22.64 3.27 4.94
N LEU A 365 -22.08 2.61 3.93
CA LEU A 365 -22.74 2.46 2.62
C LEU A 365 -23.97 1.56 2.68
N LYS A 366 -23.93 0.50 3.49
CA LYS A 366 -25.11 -0.33 3.78
C LYS A 366 -26.23 0.50 4.40
N ARG A 367 -25.90 1.31 5.41
CA ARG A 367 -26.87 2.17 6.08
C ARG A 367 -27.46 3.22 5.13
N PHE A 368 -26.64 3.78 4.24
CA PHE A 368 -27.12 4.70 3.19
C PHE A 368 -28.13 4.03 2.28
N LYS A 369 -27.83 2.83 1.78
CA LYS A 369 -28.75 2.03 0.96
C LYS A 369 -30.08 1.78 1.69
N GLU A 370 -30.03 1.34 2.95
CA GLU A 370 -31.24 1.08 3.76
C GLU A 370 -32.10 2.33 3.98
N GLU A 371 -31.47 3.51 4.06
CA GLU A 371 -32.16 4.80 4.20
C GLU A 371 -32.57 5.42 2.84
N GLY A 372 -32.38 4.70 1.73
CA GLY A 372 -32.72 5.17 0.39
C GLY A 372 -31.81 6.32 -0.09
N ILE A 373 -30.54 6.32 0.30
CA ILE A 373 -29.54 7.34 -0.04
C ILE A 373 -28.53 6.75 -1.02
N ALA A 374 -28.23 7.48 -2.10
CA ALA A 374 -27.29 7.03 -3.11
C ALA A 374 -25.85 7.08 -2.58
N ALA A 375 -25.06 6.01 -2.83
CA ALA A 375 -23.65 5.95 -2.44
C ALA A 375 -22.80 7.02 -3.14
N ALA A 376 -23.25 7.54 -4.30
CA ALA A 376 -22.57 8.64 -5.00
C ALA A 376 -22.49 9.94 -4.19
N ASN A 377 -23.32 10.12 -3.15
CA ASN A 377 -23.30 11.32 -2.30
C ASN A 377 -22.02 11.46 -1.46
N ILE A 378 -21.36 10.35 -1.15
CA ILE A 378 -20.23 10.31 -0.22
C ILE A 378 -18.94 9.83 -0.90
N THR A 379 -17.83 10.38 -0.42
CA THR A 379 -16.46 9.92 -0.64
C THR A 379 -15.82 9.67 0.74
N PHE A 380 -14.72 8.95 0.77
CA PHE A 380 -14.04 8.61 2.02
C PHE A 380 -12.61 9.11 1.97
N GLY A 381 -12.12 9.65 3.08
CA GLY A 381 -10.70 9.89 3.32
C GLY A 381 -10.21 8.92 4.38
N SER A 382 -9.12 8.19 4.13
CA SER A 382 -8.54 7.28 5.12
C SER A 382 -7.05 7.52 5.26
N GLY A 383 -6.60 7.65 6.51
CA GLY A 383 -5.21 7.89 6.85
C GLY A 383 -4.50 6.66 7.40
N GLY A 384 -4.35 6.61 8.73
CA GLY A 384 -3.62 5.54 9.41
C GLY A 384 -4.20 4.14 9.14
N ALA A 385 -5.52 3.99 8.98
CA ALA A 385 -6.11 2.68 8.69
C ALA A 385 -5.80 2.17 7.27
N LEU A 386 -5.62 3.08 6.31
CA LEU A 386 -5.24 2.76 4.95
C LEU A 386 -3.75 2.38 4.85
N LEU A 387 -2.87 3.18 5.45
CA LEU A 387 -1.42 3.08 5.24
C LEU A 387 -0.59 2.52 6.41
N GLN A 388 -1.10 2.48 7.64
CA GLN A 388 -0.27 2.16 8.83
C GLN A 388 -0.81 1.04 9.72
N LYS A 389 -2.13 0.86 9.84
CA LYS A 389 -2.76 -0.22 10.62
C LYS A 389 -2.75 -1.55 9.86
N VAL A 390 -1.60 -1.88 9.30
CA VAL A 390 -1.29 -3.14 8.61
C VAL A 390 0.07 -3.62 9.08
N ASN A 391 0.28 -4.93 9.08
CA ASN A 391 1.56 -5.53 9.42
C ASN A 391 1.86 -6.72 8.50
N ARG A 392 3.09 -7.26 8.55
CA ARG A 392 3.50 -8.39 7.70
C ARG A 392 2.57 -9.61 7.84
N ASP A 393 2.01 -9.82 9.03
CA ASP A 393 1.14 -10.96 9.33
C ASP A 393 -0.31 -10.78 8.86
N THR A 394 -0.73 -9.56 8.47
CA THR A 394 -2.02 -9.34 7.80
C THR A 394 -2.22 -10.27 6.61
N PHE A 395 -1.16 -10.50 5.82
CA PHE A 395 -1.14 -11.52 4.75
C PHE A 395 -0.15 -12.66 5.01
N LYS A 396 0.26 -12.86 6.27
CA LYS A 396 1.13 -13.96 6.73
C LYS A 396 2.39 -14.15 5.85
N VAL A 397 2.90 -13.05 5.29
CA VAL A 397 3.91 -13.04 4.23
C VAL A 397 5.19 -13.72 4.69
N ALA A 398 5.76 -14.60 3.86
CA ALA A 398 6.97 -15.31 4.21
C ALA A 398 7.93 -15.44 3.05
N PHE A 399 9.21 -15.38 3.39
CA PHE A 399 10.31 -15.78 2.53
C PHE A 399 10.97 -17.05 3.07
N LYS A 400 11.20 -18.06 2.24
CA LYS A 400 11.72 -19.38 2.70
C LYS A 400 12.67 -19.97 1.68
N CYS A 401 13.74 -20.60 2.16
CA CYS A 401 14.57 -21.48 1.35
C CYS A 401 13.78 -22.74 1.02
N ALA A 402 13.83 -23.14 -0.24
CA ALA A 402 13.16 -24.34 -0.75
C ALA A 402 14.14 -25.36 -1.34
N GLU A 403 15.35 -24.95 -1.76
CA GLU A 403 16.37 -25.86 -2.28
C GLU A 403 17.78 -25.33 -2.00
N ILE A 404 18.73 -26.25 -1.78
CA ILE A 404 20.16 -25.97 -1.93
C ILE A 404 20.81 -26.95 -2.91
N VAL A 405 21.88 -26.52 -3.57
CA VAL A 405 22.72 -27.39 -4.41
C VAL A 405 24.14 -27.36 -3.88
N LEU A 406 24.73 -28.56 -3.71
CA LEU A 406 26.10 -28.74 -3.25
C LEU A 406 27.09 -28.84 -4.42
N GLU A 407 28.39 -28.70 -4.13
CA GLU A 407 29.50 -28.75 -5.08
C GLU A 407 29.60 -30.07 -5.85
N ASN A 408 29.14 -31.18 -5.27
CA ASN A 408 29.03 -32.47 -5.96
C ASN A 408 27.84 -32.56 -6.93
N GLY A 409 27.06 -31.48 -7.10
CA GLY A 409 25.85 -31.43 -7.91
C GLY A 409 24.57 -31.94 -7.23
N GLU A 410 24.65 -32.39 -5.97
CA GLU A 410 23.49 -32.87 -5.23
C GLU A 410 22.53 -31.72 -4.90
N ALA A 411 21.31 -31.77 -5.46
CA ALA A 411 20.21 -30.88 -5.08
C ALA A 411 19.42 -31.47 -3.90
N ARG A 412 19.18 -30.65 -2.87
CA ARG A 412 18.43 -31.01 -1.68
C ARG A 412 17.21 -30.11 -1.52
N ASP A 413 16.04 -30.72 -1.45
CA ASP A 413 14.81 -30.06 -1.03
C ASP A 413 14.94 -29.59 0.42
N VAL A 414 14.70 -28.30 0.65
CA VAL A 414 14.69 -27.65 1.96
C VAL A 414 13.27 -27.24 2.30
N PHE A 415 12.83 -27.53 3.53
CA PHE A 415 11.54 -27.08 4.03
C PHE A 415 11.52 -27.04 5.54
N LYS A 416 10.57 -26.28 6.08
CA LYS A 416 10.16 -26.38 7.48
C LYS A 416 8.77 -26.99 7.56
N ASP A 417 8.54 -27.76 8.61
CA ASP A 417 7.27 -28.44 8.87
C ASP A 417 7.07 -28.60 10.39
N PRO A 418 6.72 -27.51 11.10
CA PRO A 418 6.61 -27.53 12.56
C PRO A 418 5.43 -28.36 13.04
N LEU A 419 5.67 -29.32 13.94
CA LEU A 419 4.63 -30.19 14.52
C LEU A 419 3.49 -29.45 15.24
N THR A 420 3.76 -28.25 15.74
CA THR A 420 2.82 -27.48 16.54
C THR A 420 2.02 -26.46 15.72
N ASP A 421 2.28 -26.35 14.41
CA ASP A 421 1.67 -25.35 13.55
C ASP A 421 1.76 -25.75 12.06
N ASP A 422 0.78 -26.55 11.61
CA ASP A 422 0.68 -27.04 10.24
C ASP A 422 0.56 -25.90 9.21
N GLY A 423 0.07 -24.72 9.63
CA GLY A 423 -0.03 -23.53 8.79
C GLY A 423 1.34 -22.91 8.44
N LYS A 424 2.42 -23.37 9.08
CA LYS A 424 3.78 -22.89 8.84
C LYS A 424 4.63 -23.86 8.01
N ALA A 425 4.08 -24.96 7.51
CA ALA A 425 4.75 -25.81 6.53
C ALA A 425 5.11 -25.01 5.26
N SER A 426 6.35 -25.13 4.79
CA SER A 426 6.81 -24.44 3.57
C SER A 426 6.84 -25.37 2.36
N LYS A 427 6.73 -24.80 1.15
CA LYS A 427 6.97 -25.53 -0.09
C LYS A 427 8.46 -25.93 -0.20
N LYS A 428 8.75 -26.93 -1.02
CA LYS A 428 10.10 -27.52 -1.18
C LYS A 428 10.51 -27.65 -2.65
N GLY A 429 11.81 -27.56 -2.91
CA GLY A 429 12.44 -27.60 -4.24
C GLY A 429 12.18 -26.37 -5.12
N ARG A 430 12.61 -26.44 -6.39
CA ARG A 430 12.29 -25.40 -7.39
C ARG A 430 10.78 -25.28 -7.61
N LEU A 431 10.32 -24.04 -7.76
CA LEU A 431 8.91 -23.70 -7.90
C LEU A 431 8.66 -23.01 -9.23
N THR A 432 7.54 -23.36 -9.87
CA THR A 432 6.91 -22.58 -10.95
C THR A 432 5.48 -22.25 -10.54
N LEU A 433 4.94 -21.13 -11.00
CA LEU A 433 3.52 -20.84 -10.92
C LEU A 433 2.86 -21.10 -12.26
N GLN A 434 1.82 -21.91 -12.32
CA GLN A 434 1.11 -22.22 -13.56
C GLN A 434 -0.40 -22.01 -13.39
N LYS A 435 -1.13 -21.87 -14.50
CA LYS A 435 -2.60 -21.97 -14.44
C LYS A 435 -2.97 -23.42 -14.18
N ALA A 436 -3.97 -23.64 -13.33
CA ALA A 436 -4.44 -24.99 -13.02
C ALA A 436 -4.97 -25.71 -14.28
N SER A 437 -5.53 -24.97 -15.24
CA SER A 437 -5.98 -25.47 -16.54
C SER A 437 -4.87 -26.11 -17.38
N ASP A 438 -3.61 -25.77 -17.12
CA ASP A 438 -2.48 -26.24 -17.93
C ASP A 438 -1.92 -27.57 -17.42
N ILE A 439 -2.42 -28.06 -16.27
CA ILE A 439 -2.13 -29.38 -15.72
C ILE A 439 -3.15 -30.37 -16.29
N VAL A 440 -2.85 -30.92 -17.46
CA VAL A 440 -3.76 -31.77 -18.25
C VAL A 440 -4.05 -33.12 -17.57
N SER A 441 -3.08 -33.67 -16.83
CA SER A 441 -3.23 -34.95 -16.13
C SER A 441 -2.35 -34.99 -14.89
N TYR A 442 -2.93 -35.39 -13.77
CA TYR A 442 -2.24 -35.65 -12.51
C TYR A 442 -3.03 -36.69 -11.70
N SER A 443 -2.33 -37.43 -10.84
CA SER A 443 -2.93 -38.34 -9.88
C SER A 443 -3.27 -37.60 -8.58
N PRO A 444 -4.28 -38.06 -7.79
CA PRO A 444 -4.56 -37.51 -6.46
C PRO A 444 -3.36 -37.47 -5.50
N GLU A 445 -2.31 -38.24 -5.77
CA GLU A 445 -1.06 -38.37 -5.03
C GLU A 445 -0.08 -37.24 -5.35
N ASP A 446 -0.22 -36.64 -6.53
CA ASP A 446 0.56 -35.47 -6.96
C ASP A 446 0.07 -34.18 -6.27
N VAL A 447 -1.19 -34.15 -5.84
CA VAL A 447 -1.77 -33.04 -5.08
C VAL A 447 -1.12 -32.95 -3.70
N TYR A 448 -0.68 -31.75 -3.33
CA TYR A 448 -0.02 -31.54 -2.05
C TYR A 448 -0.95 -31.89 -0.88
N LYS A 449 -0.45 -32.75 0.00
CA LYS A 449 -1.10 -33.13 1.26
C LYS A 449 -0.14 -32.79 2.40
N PRO A 450 -0.57 -32.00 3.40
CA PRO A 450 0.26 -31.69 4.55
C PRO A 450 0.56 -32.95 5.35
N ARG A 451 1.58 -32.87 6.22
CA ARG A 451 1.92 -33.94 7.14
C ARG A 451 0.71 -34.37 7.97
N GLN A 452 0.50 -35.68 8.08
CA GLN A 452 -0.61 -36.26 8.82
C GLN A 452 -0.13 -36.70 10.22
N GLY A 453 -0.14 -35.77 11.17
CA GLY A 453 0.26 -36.02 12.56
C GLY A 453 1.78 -36.25 12.77
N PRO A 454 2.19 -36.61 13.99
CA PRO A 454 3.61 -36.70 14.36
C PRO A 454 4.43 -37.73 13.56
N ASP A 455 3.80 -38.78 13.04
CA ASP A 455 4.49 -39.83 12.29
C ASP A 455 4.30 -39.71 10.76
N GLY A 456 3.58 -38.68 10.31
CA GLY A 456 3.37 -38.41 8.88
C GLY A 456 4.66 -37.99 8.16
N VAL A 457 4.62 -38.02 6.82
CA VAL A 457 5.74 -37.62 5.97
C VAL A 457 6.09 -36.15 6.22
N LYS A 458 7.33 -35.89 6.66
CA LYS A 458 7.84 -34.53 6.91
C LYS A 458 7.80 -33.71 5.63
N GLY A 459 7.21 -32.52 5.71
CA GLY A 459 7.03 -31.63 4.56
C GLY A 459 5.97 -32.11 3.57
N GLY A 460 5.09 -33.01 4.01
CA GLY A 460 3.97 -33.51 3.21
C GLY A 460 4.35 -34.35 1.99
N THR A 461 3.32 -34.78 1.27
CA THR A 461 3.43 -35.50 -0.01
C THR A 461 2.79 -34.69 -1.13
N GLY A 462 3.09 -35.05 -2.38
CA GLY A 462 2.64 -34.30 -3.55
C GLY A 462 3.46 -33.03 -3.80
N TYR A 463 3.36 -32.49 -5.01
CA TYR A 463 4.09 -31.31 -5.49
C TYR A 463 3.19 -30.26 -6.15
N LEU A 464 1.89 -30.57 -6.32
CA LEU A 464 0.90 -29.65 -6.86
C LEU A 464 0.18 -28.92 -5.72
N HIS A 465 0.55 -27.68 -5.47
CA HIS A 465 -0.11 -26.81 -4.50
C HIS A 465 -1.16 -25.96 -5.21
N PHE A 466 -2.39 -26.47 -5.35
CA PHE A 466 -3.51 -25.72 -5.90
C PHE A 466 -3.91 -24.57 -4.98
N THR A 467 -4.26 -23.43 -5.57
CA THR A 467 -4.87 -22.32 -4.84
C THR A 467 -6.29 -22.66 -4.37
N PRO A 468 -6.81 -21.99 -3.33
CA PRO A 468 -8.16 -22.27 -2.81
C PRO A 468 -9.28 -22.19 -3.86
N ASP A 469 -9.14 -21.31 -4.85
CA ASP A 469 -10.10 -21.13 -5.95
C ASP A 469 -9.89 -22.11 -7.12
N GLY A 470 -8.84 -22.94 -7.07
CA GLY A 470 -8.48 -23.89 -8.11
C GLY A 470 -8.01 -23.27 -9.43
N LYS A 471 -7.72 -21.97 -9.51
CA LYS A 471 -7.32 -21.31 -10.77
C LYS A 471 -5.82 -21.40 -11.05
N TYR A 472 -5.01 -21.46 -10.00
CA TYR A 472 -3.56 -21.52 -10.10
C TYR A 472 -3.00 -22.72 -9.33
N VAL A 473 -1.78 -23.09 -9.69
CA VAL A 473 -1.03 -24.15 -9.02
C VAL A 473 0.43 -23.75 -8.91
N THR A 474 0.98 -23.81 -7.70
CA THR A 474 2.43 -23.79 -7.53
C THR A 474 2.93 -25.22 -7.67
N VAL A 475 3.68 -25.49 -8.74
CA VAL A 475 4.29 -26.79 -9.00
C VAL A 475 5.69 -26.79 -8.38
N ALA A 476 5.91 -27.68 -7.43
CA ALA A 476 7.10 -27.72 -6.58
C ALA A 476 8.08 -28.85 -6.96
N SER A 477 9.16 -29.00 -6.18
CA SER A 477 10.17 -30.06 -6.34
C SER A 477 10.75 -30.18 -7.76
N GLY A 478 10.87 -29.05 -8.48
CA GLY A 478 11.44 -29.02 -9.84
C GLY A 478 10.62 -29.75 -10.91
N ARG A 479 9.36 -30.05 -10.65
CA ARG A 479 8.45 -30.72 -11.59
C ARG A 479 7.63 -29.75 -12.45
N GLY A 480 7.85 -28.46 -12.27
CA GLY A 480 7.22 -27.40 -13.05
C GLY A 480 7.67 -27.41 -14.51
N ASP A 481 6.78 -26.96 -15.40
CA ASP A 481 7.07 -26.70 -16.79
C ASP A 481 7.53 -25.23 -16.91
N PRO A 482 8.81 -24.97 -17.25
CA PRO A 482 9.33 -23.61 -17.35
C PRO A 482 8.63 -22.76 -18.41
N GLU A 483 8.09 -23.37 -19.47
CA GLU A 483 7.41 -22.66 -20.56
C GLU A 483 6.02 -22.16 -20.14
N LYS A 484 5.47 -22.72 -19.05
CA LYS A 484 4.18 -22.34 -18.46
C LYS A 484 4.33 -21.50 -17.19
N ASP A 485 5.56 -21.23 -16.77
CA ASP A 485 5.84 -20.48 -15.55
C ASP A 485 5.39 -19.02 -15.72
N LEU A 486 4.42 -18.61 -14.91
CA LEU A 486 3.91 -17.25 -14.85
C LEU A 486 4.89 -16.30 -14.14
N LEU A 487 5.87 -16.84 -13.41
CA LEU A 487 6.96 -16.05 -12.86
C LEU A 487 7.96 -15.71 -13.98
N VAL A 488 8.24 -14.42 -14.13
CA VAL A 488 9.16 -13.93 -15.16
C VAL A 488 10.44 -13.41 -14.54
N ASP A 489 11.55 -13.54 -15.26
CA ASP A 489 12.83 -12.93 -14.86
C ASP A 489 12.66 -11.41 -14.80
N VAL A 490 12.89 -10.83 -13.61
CA VAL A 490 12.77 -9.38 -13.36
C VAL A 490 14.10 -8.72 -12.97
N PHE A 491 15.06 -9.50 -12.48
CA PHE A 491 16.38 -9.02 -12.11
C PHE A 491 17.43 -10.12 -12.30
N ALA A 492 18.61 -9.75 -12.79
CA ALA A 492 19.78 -10.61 -12.79
C ALA A 492 21.07 -9.79 -12.69
N ASP A 493 21.98 -10.22 -11.83
CA ASP A 493 23.38 -9.78 -11.80
C ASP A 493 23.58 -8.25 -11.74
N GLY A 494 22.75 -7.58 -10.95
CA GLY A 494 22.77 -6.12 -10.77
C GLY A 494 21.89 -5.33 -11.73
N GLU A 495 21.17 -5.99 -12.66
CA GLU A 495 20.36 -5.32 -13.67
C GLU A 495 18.87 -5.67 -13.52
N VAL A 496 18.01 -4.67 -13.66
CA VAL A 496 16.56 -4.86 -13.80
C VAL A 496 16.27 -5.29 -15.23
N LEU A 497 15.61 -6.45 -15.38
CA LEU A 497 15.30 -7.05 -16.67
C LEU A 497 13.90 -6.69 -17.18
N LYS A 498 13.00 -6.31 -16.27
CA LYS A 498 11.62 -5.90 -16.60
C LYS A 498 11.21 -4.69 -15.77
N ASP A 499 10.60 -3.73 -16.45
CA ASP A 499 10.09 -2.48 -15.90
C ASP A 499 8.61 -2.37 -16.21
N TYR A 500 7.76 -2.36 -15.18
CA TYR A 500 6.32 -2.21 -15.31
C TYR A 500 5.91 -0.75 -15.16
N LYS A 501 5.06 -0.27 -16.06
CA LYS A 501 4.49 1.08 -15.98
C LYS A 501 3.25 1.09 -15.10
N ILE A 502 3.02 2.21 -14.43
CA ILE A 502 1.87 2.34 -13.51
C ILE A 502 0.52 2.07 -14.18
N GLY A 503 0.36 2.43 -15.47
CA GLY A 503 -0.86 2.15 -16.23
C GLY A 503 -1.12 0.65 -16.42
N GLU A 504 -0.08 -0.12 -16.77
CA GLU A 504 -0.15 -1.58 -16.90
C GLU A 504 -0.45 -2.26 -15.56
N ILE A 505 0.12 -1.73 -14.48
CA ILE A 505 -0.11 -2.22 -13.11
C ILE A 505 -1.57 -1.97 -12.71
N ARG A 506 -2.07 -0.73 -12.90
CA ARG A 506 -3.47 -0.37 -12.64
C ARG A 506 -4.45 -1.25 -13.40
N LYS A 507 -4.21 -1.46 -14.70
CA LYS A 507 -5.05 -2.31 -15.55
C LYS A 507 -5.11 -3.77 -15.05
N ARG A 508 -4.01 -4.31 -14.57
CA ARG A 508 -3.95 -5.68 -14.00
C ARG A 508 -4.55 -5.78 -12.60
N ALA A 509 -4.40 -4.71 -11.80
CA ALA A 509 -4.88 -4.66 -10.42
C ALA A 509 -6.38 -4.35 -10.31
N ASP A 510 -6.99 -3.83 -11.37
CA ASP A 510 -8.32 -3.27 -11.28
C ASP A 510 -9.37 -4.29 -10.85
N VAL A 511 -10.43 -3.74 -10.28
CA VAL A 511 -11.62 -4.50 -9.92
C VAL A 511 -12.43 -4.83 -11.18
N PRO A 512 -13.28 -5.87 -11.18
CA PRO A 512 -14.16 -6.16 -12.30
C PRO A 512 -14.96 -4.91 -12.72
N HIS A 513 -15.02 -4.62 -14.02
CA HIS A 513 -15.65 -3.41 -14.57
C HIS A 513 -15.07 -2.08 -14.05
N GLY A 514 -13.87 -2.12 -13.49
CA GLY A 514 -13.22 -0.96 -12.91
C GLY A 514 -12.78 0.10 -13.95
N PRO A 515 -12.46 1.31 -13.46
CA PRO A 515 -12.16 2.48 -14.28
C PRO A 515 -10.91 2.36 -15.15
N PHE A 516 -9.96 1.51 -14.79
CA PHE A 516 -8.63 1.43 -15.42
C PHE A 516 -8.54 0.38 -16.52
N ILE A 517 -9.51 -0.55 -16.62
CA ILE A 517 -9.51 -1.60 -17.66
C ILE A 517 -9.60 -0.98 -19.07
N ASN A 518 -10.39 0.09 -19.21
CA ASN A 518 -10.72 0.72 -20.49
C ASN A 518 -10.01 2.06 -20.72
N LEU A 519 -9.09 2.48 -19.83
CA LEU A 519 -8.33 3.69 -20.10
C LEU A 519 -7.43 3.47 -21.32
N PRO A 520 -7.43 4.38 -22.30
CA PRO A 520 -6.49 4.31 -23.40
C PRO A 520 -5.07 4.33 -22.85
N GLU A 521 -4.20 3.52 -23.45
CA GLU A 521 -2.78 3.59 -23.16
C GLU A 521 -2.27 5.01 -23.45
N GLU A 522 -1.40 5.53 -22.59
CA GLU A 522 -0.77 6.82 -22.88
C GLU A 522 -0.02 6.67 -24.22
N PRO A 523 -0.24 7.56 -25.20
CA PRO A 523 0.47 7.48 -26.46
C PRO A 523 1.98 7.53 -26.19
N GLU A 524 2.74 6.62 -26.80
CA GLU A 524 4.20 6.71 -26.80
C GLU A 524 4.62 8.01 -27.48
N GLU A 525 5.06 9.00 -26.71
CA GLU A 525 5.79 10.12 -27.29
C GLU A 525 7.13 9.61 -27.83
N PRO A 526 7.58 10.09 -29.02
CA PRO A 526 8.84 9.64 -29.60
C PRO A 526 9.98 9.82 -28.61
N GLU A 527 10.85 8.82 -28.49
CA GLU A 527 11.98 8.88 -27.58
C GLU A 527 12.75 10.21 -27.75
N PRO A 528 13.15 10.86 -26.64
CA PRO A 528 13.96 12.05 -26.73
C PRO A 528 15.21 11.72 -27.55
N VAL A 529 15.35 12.39 -28.71
CA VAL A 529 16.51 12.26 -29.58
C VAL A 529 17.75 12.41 -28.71
N LYS A 530 18.56 11.33 -28.61
CA LYS A 530 19.85 11.37 -27.93
C LYS A 530 20.61 12.57 -28.47
N GLN A 531 20.79 13.60 -27.64
CA GLN A 531 21.60 14.74 -28.03
C GLN A 531 23.02 14.20 -28.27
N VAL A 532 23.41 14.19 -29.53
CA VAL A 532 24.80 13.95 -29.93
C VAL A 532 25.63 15.03 -29.23
N PRO A 533 26.71 14.69 -28.50
CA PRO A 533 27.56 15.68 -27.87
C PRO A 533 28.03 16.66 -28.93
N ALA A 534 27.72 17.95 -28.76
CA ALA A 534 28.24 18.98 -29.64
C ALA A 534 29.78 18.94 -29.58
N GLU A 535 30.43 18.88 -30.74
CA GLU A 535 31.89 18.96 -30.85
C GLU A 535 32.40 20.21 -30.11
N PRO A 536 33.52 20.10 -29.37
CA PRO A 536 34.05 21.23 -28.63
C PRO A 536 34.55 22.30 -29.61
N GLN A 537 33.79 23.38 -29.76
CA GLN A 537 34.27 24.56 -30.47
C GLN A 537 35.47 25.15 -29.71
N ALA A 538 36.59 25.28 -30.40
CA ALA A 538 37.82 25.87 -29.88
C ALA A 538 37.55 27.30 -29.38
N ARG A 539 37.75 27.52 -28.07
CA ARG A 539 37.72 28.86 -27.48
C ARG A 539 38.97 29.63 -27.90
N ILE A 540 38.76 30.68 -28.70
CA ILE A 540 39.75 31.73 -28.90
C ILE A 540 39.84 32.54 -27.59
N LEU A 541 41.01 32.52 -26.96
CA LEU A 541 41.33 33.32 -25.77
C LEU A 541 41.60 34.77 -26.19
N VAL A 542 40.82 35.72 -25.65
CA VAL A 542 41.17 37.15 -25.63
C VAL A 542 41.52 37.52 -24.19
N PRO A 543 42.69 38.15 -23.93
CA PRO A 543 43.13 38.43 -22.58
C PRO A 543 42.59 39.77 -22.06
N GLY A 544 42.08 39.76 -20.83
CA GLY A 544 41.97 40.94 -19.98
C GLY A 544 40.54 41.27 -19.53
N GLN A 545 40.19 40.87 -18.30
CA GLN A 545 39.69 41.75 -17.23
C GLN A 545 39.16 40.94 -16.02
N GLY A 546 39.69 41.28 -14.85
CA GLY A 546 39.01 41.35 -13.55
C GLY A 546 38.19 40.17 -13.04
N MET A 547 38.70 39.50 -11.99
CA MET A 547 37.89 38.63 -11.12
C MET A 547 36.75 39.41 -10.44
N ALA A 548 35.51 38.93 -10.62
CA ALA A 548 34.45 39.07 -9.64
C ALA A 548 33.65 37.76 -9.60
N ARG A 549 33.67 37.07 -8.46
CA ARG A 549 32.83 35.89 -8.21
C ARG A 549 31.39 36.34 -8.02
N SER A 550 30.54 36.10 -9.02
CA SER A 550 29.08 36.11 -8.89
C SER A 550 28.60 34.68 -8.73
N VAL A 551 27.99 34.39 -7.58
CA VAL A 551 27.20 33.16 -7.36
C VAL A 551 25.84 33.40 -7.99
N VAL A 552 25.55 32.73 -9.11
CA VAL A 552 24.22 32.73 -9.73
C VAL A 552 23.45 31.53 -9.21
N ALA A 553 22.40 31.79 -8.43
CA ALA A 553 21.38 30.80 -8.11
C ALA A 553 20.41 30.67 -9.31
N PRO A 554 20.03 29.45 -9.73
CA PRO A 554 19.04 29.29 -10.79
C PRO A 554 17.62 29.56 -10.25
N THR A 555 17.03 30.66 -10.69
CA THR A 555 15.58 30.92 -10.60
C THR A 555 14.87 30.07 -11.66
N TYR A 556 14.14 29.04 -11.22
CA TYR A 556 13.14 28.37 -12.05
C TYR A 556 11.85 29.19 -12.05
N ILE A 557 11.54 29.83 -13.17
CA ILE A 557 10.25 30.44 -13.44
C ILE A 557 9.31 29.33 -13.90
N SER A 558 8.36 28.91 -13.05
CA SER A 558 7.29 27.99 -13.42
C SER A 558 6.12 28.76 -14.02
N ASN A 559 6.12 28.90 -15.36
CA ASN A 559 4.88 29.17 -16.10
C ASN A 559 4.23 27.82 -16.43
N MET A 560 3.37 27.30 -15.55
CA MET A 560 2.44 26.24 -15.92
C MET A 560 1.01 26.80 -15.96
N PRO A 561 0.28 26.69 -17.07
CA PRO A 561 -1.14 27.02 -17.10
C PRO A 561 -1.94 25.93 -16.37
N LEU A 562 -2.87 26.36 -15.50
CA LEU A 562 -3.94 25.54 -14.93
C LEU A 562 -4.67 24.81 -16.06
N GLN A 563 -4.51 23.49 -16.14
CA GLN A 563 -5.24 22.66 -17.08
C GLN A 563 -6.71 22.58 -16.67
N ARG A 564 -7.59 23.10 -17.53
CA ARG A 564 -9.04 22.87 -17.46
C ARG A 564 -9.32 21.41 -17.83
N PHE A 565 -10.09 20.71 -17.00
CA PHE A 565 -10.67 19.43 -17.35
C PHE A 565 -11.61 19.58 -18.57
N PRO A 566 -11.48 18.78 -19.63
CA PRO A 566 -12.43 18.82 -20.73
C PRO A 566 -13.74 18.13 -20.32
N TYR A 567 -14.81 18.93 -20.24
CA TYR A 567 -16.19 18.46 -20.17
C TYR A 567 -16.65 18.11 -21.60
N MET A 568 -17.12 16.88 -21.83
CA MET A 568 -17.92 16.55 -23.02
C MET A 568 -19.40 16.49 -22.62
N PRO A 569 -20.28 17.33 -23.17
CA PRO A 569 -21.71 17.11 -23.05
C PRO A 569 -22.13 16.01 -24.03
N GLY A 570 -22.77 14.97 -23.50
CA GLY A 570 -23.60 14.10 -24.29
C GLY A 570 -24.91 14.80 -24.69
N GLN A 571 -25.43 14.39 -25.85
CA GLN A 571 -26.70 14.76 -26.49
C GLN A 571 -26.64 15.92 -27.50
N GLY A 572 -26.96 15.56 -28.75
CA GLY A 572 -26.75 16.38 -29.94
C GLY A 572 -27.80 17.47 -30.14
N VAL A 573 -27.34 18.59 -30.70
CA VAL A 573 -28.17 19.59 -31.37
C VAL A 573 -27.42 20.15 -32.57
N VAL A 574 -28.17 20.36 -33.65
CA VAL A 574 -27.83 20.76 -35.02
C VAL A 574 -26.99 22.05 -35.09
N MET A 575 -25.91 22.03 -35.88
CA MET A 575 -25.06 23.21 -36.17
C MET A 575 -25.49 23.91 -37.47
N MET A 576 -25.67 25.23 -37.41
CA MET A 576 -25.49 26.16 -38.53
C MET A 576 -24.55 27.31 -38.12
N PRO A 577 -23.66 27.80 -39.00
CA PRO A 577 -22.59 28.76 -38.65
C PRO A 577 -23.03 30.22 -38.93
N PRO A 578 -22.40 31.26 -38.34
CA PRO A 578 -21.21 31.86 -38.97
C PRO A 578 -20.25 32.69 -38.06
N GLY A 579 -19.09 33.05 -38.61
CA GLY A 579 -18.61 34.45 -38.52
C GLY A 579 -17.31 34.72 -37.75
N ALA A 580 -16.28 35.15 -38.49
CA ALA A 580 -14.98 35.58 -38.01
C ALA A 580 -14.96 37.06 -37.54
N ALA A 581 -14.18 37.36 -36.49
CA ALA A 581 -13.54 38.67 -36.22
C ALA A 581 -12.50 38.49 -35.09
N LYS A 582 -11.20 38.54 -35.38
CA LYS A 582 -10.27 39.69 -35.37
C LYS A 582 -9.83 40.19 -33.97
N VAL A 583 -8.50 40.13 -33.82
CA VAL A 583 -7.62 40.55 -32.72
C VAL A 583 -7.66 42.06 -32.49
N GLY A 584 -7.55 42.49 -31.23
CA GLY A 584 -7.40 43.90 -30.84
C GLY A 584 -6.78 44.10 -29.44
N THR A 585 -5.47 44.36 -29.45
CA THR A 585 -4.73 45.40 -28.71
C THR A 585 -4.69 45.45 -27.16
N VAL A 586 -3.45 45.40 -26.67
CA VAL A 586 -2.95 45.66 -25.31
C VAL A 586 -3.14 47.13 -24.91
N ILE A 587 -3.54 47.37 -23.65
CA ILE A 587 -3.50 48.70 -23.00
C ILE A 587 -2.61 48.60 -21.75
N GLN A 588 -1.63 49.50 -21.66
CA GLN A 588 -0.71 49.69 -20.54
C GLN A 588 -1.16 50.82 -19.59
N HIS A 589 -0.64 50.73 -18.36
CA HIS A 589 -0.41 51.74 -17.30
C HIS A 589 -1.37 51.71 -16.08
N PRO A 590 -0.96 52.23 -14.89
CA PRO A 590 0.37 52.66 -14.43
C PRO A 590 0.80 52.11 -13.05
N SER A 591 2.08 52.32 -12.75
CA SER A 591 2.81 52.10 -11.49
C SER A 591 2.27 52.92 -10.31
N PHE A 592 2.23 52.36 -9.09
CA PHE A 592 2.27 53.13 -7.83
C PHE A 592 2.94 52.35 -6.66
N VAL A 593 4.05 52.92 -6.19
CA VAL A 593 4.51 53.17 -4.81
C VAL A 593 4.50 52.04 -3.76
N ALA A 594 5.70 51.73 -3.28
CA ALA A 594 5.98 50.89 -2.11
C ALA A 594 5.90 51.70 -0.79
N ALA A 595 5.37 51.06 0.26
CA ALA A 595 5.37 51.54 1.65
C ALA A 595 6.28 50.65 2.54
N PRO A 596 6.78 51.15 3.69
CA PRO A 596 8.08 50.77 4.25
C PRO A 596 8.06 49.55 5.19
N GLN A 597 9.22 48.90 5.27
CA GLN A 597 9.50 47.75 6.14
C GLN A 597 9.57 48.13 7.63
N VAL A 598 8.98 47.28 8.47
CA VAL A 598 9.07 47.33 9.93
C VAL A 598 10.22 46.42 10.41
N ASN A 599 11.14 47.00 11.18
CA ASN A 599 12.30 46.36 11.80
C ASN A 599 11.91 45.20 12.76
N ARG A 600 12.62 44.07 12.66
CA ARG A 600 12.68 43.03 13.69
C ARG A 600 14.08 43.03 14.34
N PRO A 601 14.22 42.87 15.66
CA PRO A 601 15.51 42.83 16.32
C PRO A 601 16.20 41.46 16.16
N SER A 602 17.50 41.52 15.89
CA SER A 602 18.45 40.42 15.73
C SER A 602 18.89 39.83 17.08
N PHE A 603 18.82 38.50 17.22
CA PHE A 603 19.47 37.76 18.31
C PHE A 603 20.95 37.55 18.01
N VAL A 604 21.81 37.97 18.94
CA VAL A 604 23.27 37.76 18.91
C VAL A 604 23.59 36.42 19.55
N ALA A 605 24.34 35.57 18.84
CA ALA A 605 24.88 34.30 19.35
C ALA A 605 26.18 34.55 20.13
N ALA A 606 26.33 33.93 21.31
CA ALA A 606 27.54 33.97 22.13
C ALA A 606 28.56 32.87 21.73
N PRO A 607 29.88 33.10 21.88
CA PRO A 607 30.93 32.16 21.47
C PRO A 607 31.23 31.07 22.52
N PRO A 608 31.93 29.97 22.16
CA PRO A 608 32.10 28.79 23.01
C PRO A 608 33.27 28.94 24.01
N ALA A 609 33.16 28.29 25.18
CA ALA A 609 34.21 28.21 26.19
C ALA A 609 34.96 26.86 26.14
N ALA A 610 36.28 26.91 26.40
CA ALA A 610 37.20 25.76 26.49
C ALA A 610 37.34 25.25 27.95
N PRO A 611 37.90 24.03 28.21
CA PRO A 611 37.55 23.19 29.36
C PRO A 611 38.53 23.23 30.55
N GLY A 612 38.02 22.96 31.78
CA GLY A 612 38.87 22.58 32.94
C GLY A 612 38.27 22.74 34.36
N GLN A 613 37.51 21.72 34.83
CA GLN A 613 37.24 21.26 36.22
C GLN A 613 36.75 22.24 37.35
N PRO A 614 36.31 21.75 38.53
CA PRO A 614 35.02 21.09 38.79
C PRO A 614 34.23 21.80 39.92
N VAL A 615 32.90 21.87 39.87
CA VAL A 615 32.11 22.37 41.01
C VAL A 615 30.90 21.49 41.30
N ALA A 616 30.77 21.17 42.59
CA ALA A 616 29.84 20.24 43.22
C ALA A 616 28.35 20.59 43.05
N ARG A 617 27.51 19.55 43.07
CA ARG A 617 26.04 19.62 43.05
C ARG A 617 25.47 20.21 44.35
N PRO A 618 24.38 20.99 44.27
CA PRO A 618 23.40 21.06 45.34
C PRO A 618 22.09 20.34 44.96
N ALA A 619 21.43 19.83 46.00
CA ALA A 619 20.26 18.96 46.01
C ALA A 619 18.95 19.64 45.60
N MET A 620 18.00 18.82 45.12
CA MET A 620 16.62 19.22 44.82
C MET A 620 15.78 19.46 46.10
N PRO A 621 14.85 20.43 46.10
CA PRO A 621 13.83 20.53 47.14
C PRO A 621 12.57 19.69 46.81
N GLN A 622 12.05 19.08 47.86
CA GLN A 622 10.79 18.32 47.93
C GLN A 622 9.57 19.24 47.79
N MET A 623 8.49 18.72 47.18
CA MET A 623 7.13 19.21 47.39
C MET A 623 6.21 18.06 47.80
N ALA A 624 5.33 18.34 48.76
CA ALA A 624 4.25 17.48 49.24
C ALA A 624 2.96 18.35 49.35
N PRO A 625 1.77 17.80 49.66
CA PRO A 625 0.70 17.54 48.66
C PRO A 625 -0.67 18.14 49.07
N ASN A 626 -1.70 17.99 48.23
CA ASN A 626 -3.15 17.89 48.58
C ASN A 626 -3.97 17.55 47.30
N PHE A 627 -4.61 16.36 47.15
CA PHE A 627 -5.99 15.95 47.57
C PHE A 627 -7.10 16.64 46.71
N VAL A 628 -8.10 16.02 46.02
CA VAL A 628 -8.98 14.83 46.26
C VAL A 628 -9.78 14.42 44.97
N ASN A 629 -10.00 13.10 44.75
CA ASN A 629 -11.07 12.28 44.09
C ASN A 629 -11.74 12.65 42.73
N ALA A 630 -12.22 11.76 41.84
CA ALA A 630 -12.23 10.29 41.56
C ALA A 630 -13.01 10.10 40.21
N PRO A 631 -13.41 8.88 39.75
CA PRO A 631 -12.61 7.80 39.15
C PRO A 631 -12.98 7.53 37.67
N ARG A 632 -12.06 6.92 36.89
CA ARG A 632 -12.42 6.14 35.69
C ARG A 632 -11.81 4.75 35.77
N VAL A 633 -12.69 3.76 35.69
CA VAL A 633 -12.43 2.32 35.66
C VAL A 633 -11.77 1.96 34.33
N VAL A 634 -10.60 1.32 34.37
CA VAL A 634 -10.04 0.58 33.23
C VAL A 634 -9.62 -0.80 33.71
N ALA A 635 -10.24 -1.82 33.13
CA ALA A 635 -9.91 -3.22 33.37
C ALA A 635 -8.53 -3.55 32.78
N ALA A 636 -7.62 -4.02 33.64
CA ALA A 636 -6.31 -4.52 33.25
C ALA A 636 -6.41 -6.00 32.84
N ARG A 637 -5.75 -6.38 31.73
CA ARG A 637 -5.37 -7.76 31.39
C ARG A 637 -3.91 -8.00 31.84
N PRO A 638 -3.56 -9.21 32.29
CA PRO A 638 -2.30 -9.46 33.00
C PRO A 638 -1.10 -9.62 32.07
N SER A 639 -0.01 -8.97 32.47
CA SER A 639 1.36 -9.10 31.97
C SER A 639 2.02 -10.38 32.49
N TYR A 640 2.60 -11.17 31.59
CA TYR A 640 3.46 -12.31 31.91
C TYR A 640 4.85 -11.82 32.34
N VAL A 641 5.27 -12.23 33.54
CA VAL A 641 6.64 -12.08 34.05
C VAL A 641 7.32 -13.45 33.96
N ALA A 642 8.50 -13.49 33.33
CA ALA A 642 9.35 -14.67 33.29
C ALA A 642 10.24 -14.74 34.54
N GLY A 643 10.20 -15.88 35.25
CA GLY A 643 11.12 -16.22 36.33
C GLY A 643 11.96 -17.45 35.95
N PRO A 644 13.20 -17.59 36.47
CA PRO A 644 14.18 -18.58 36.00
C PRO A 644 13.96 -19.97 36.62
N MET A 645 14.23 -21.02 35.83
CA MET A 645 14.27 -22.41 36.31
C MET A 645 15.66 -22.78 36.84
N THR A 646 15.70 -23.44 37.99
CA THR A 646 16.82 -24.27 38.44
C THR A 646 16.36 -25.72 38.63
N THR A 647 17.29 -26.60 38.28
CA THR A 647 17.34 -28.07 38.22
C THR A 647 16.96 -28.85 39.49
N THR A 648 16.39 -30.06 39.30
CA THR A 648 16.81 -31.40 39.80
C THR A 648 15.61 -32.30 40.18
N GLY A 649 15.70 -33.61 39.91
CA GLY A 649 14.89 -34.62 40.60
C GLY A 649 14.34 -35.76 39.73
N GLN A 650 14.76 -36.99 40.04
CA GLN A 650 14.49 -38.27 39.37
C GLN A 650 13.15 -38.93 39.76
N ILE A 651 12.45 -39.54 38.77
CA ILE A 651 11.88 -40.94 38.66
C ILE A 651 10.92 -41.47 39.80
N PRO A 652 10.10 -42.55 39.63
CA PRO A 652 8.87 -42.84 38.84
C PRO A 652 7.65 -43.33 39.68
N LEU A 653 6.56 -43.73 39.00
CA LEU A 653 5.70 -44.94 39.19
C LEU A 653 4.17 -44.75 39.35
N GLN A 654 3.47 -45.53 38.53
CA GLN A 654 2.24 -46.32 38.74
C GLN A 654 0.87 -45.65 38.98
N ALA A 655 0.05 -45.78 37.92
CA ALA A 655 -1.27 -46.42 37.88
C ALA A 655 -2.07 -46.63 39.17
N THR A 656 -3.31 -46.15 39.16
CA THR A 656 -4.47 -46.84 39.76
C THR A 656 -5.72 -46.68 38.90
N MET A 657 -6.46 -47.78 38.84
CA MET A 657 -7.68 -48.03 38.07
C MET A 657 -8.96 -47.68 38.86
N ARG A 658 -10.02 -47.33 38.10
CA ARG A 658 -11.46 -47.75 38.21
C ARG A 658 -12.33 -47.16 39.34
N PRO A 659 -13.69 -47.34 39.34
CA PRO A 659 -14.66 -47.71 38.26
C PRO A 659 -16.06 -47.01 38.31
N GLY A 660 -16.95 -47.34 37.35
CA GLY A 660 -18.41 -47.52 37.57
C GLY A 660 -19.33 -46.44 36.96
N VAL A 661 -19.94 -46.60 35.78
CA VAL A 661 -21.15 -47.40 35.40
C VAL A 661 -22.44 -46.78 36.00
N ILE A 662 -23.45 -46.36 35.22
CA ILE A 662 -24.62 -47.15 34.77
C ILE A 662 -25.33 -46.50 33.55
N MET A 663 -25.90 -47.37 32.70
CA MET A 663 -26.68 -47.17 31.46
C MET A 663 -28.16 -46.75 31.64
N ASN A 664 -28.76 -46.32 30.51
CA ASN A 664 -30.13 -46.60 29.96
C ASN A 664 -30.89 -45.31 29.58
N ALA A 665 -31.80 -45.22 28.61
CA ALA A 665 -32.18 -45.97 27.40
C ALA A 665 -33.33 -45.17 26.73
N GLY A 666 -33.51 -45.32 25.41
CA GLY A 666 -34.71 -44.90 24.64
C GLY A 666 -34.72 -43.43 24.19
N THR A 667 -35.18 -43.03 23.00
CA THR A 667 -36.06 -43.69 22.02
C THR A 667 -36.02 -42.88 20.70
N ILE A 668 -36.17 -43.58 19.57
CA ILE A 668 -36.29 -43.05 18.19
C ILE A 668 -37.75 -42.55 17.96
N PRO A 669 -38.05 -41.75 16.90
CA PRO A 669 -38.61 -42.40 15.72
C PRO A 669 -38.09 -41.88 14.36
N GLN A 670 -38.13 -42.82 13.40
CA GLN A 670 -37.87 -42.71 11.96
C GLN A 670 -38.92 -41.84 11.24
N ARG A 671 -38.56 -41.30 10.07
CA ARG A 671 -39.43 -41.30 8.87
C ARG A 671 -38.60 -41.29 7.57
N SER A 672 -38.73 -42.37 6.79
CA SER A 672 -38.51 -42.43 5.33
C SER A 672 -39.33 -43.58 4.73
N ALA A 673 -39.91 -43.33 3.54
CA ALA A 673 -40.64 -44.22 2.58
C ALA A 673 -42.09 -43.70 2.35
N SER A 674 -42.61 -43.27 1.19
CA SER A 674 -42.51 -43.56 -0.26
C SER A 674 -43.82 -44.18 -0.81
N VAL A 675 -44.15 -43.87 -2.09
CA VAL A 675 -45.13 -44.51 -3.03
C VAL A 675 -46.59 -43.99 -2.94
N GLY A 676 -47.37 -43.70 -4.00
CA GLY A 676 -47.22 -43.75 -5.47
C GLY A 676 -48.60 -43.65 -6.20
N PHE A 677 -48.55 -43.66 -7.55
CA PHE A 677 -49.60 -43.95 -8.58
C PHE A 677 -50.53 -42.89 -9.18
N GLY A 678 -50.55 -42.87 -10.53
CA GLY A 678 -51.66 -42.41 -11.38
C GLY A 678 -51.37 -42.38 -12.89
N MET A 679 -51.58 -43.53 -13.58
CA MET A 679 -51.97 -43.77 -15.02
C MET A 679 -51.24 -43.02 -16.16
N GLY A 680 -50.87 -43.57 -17.33
CA GLY A 680 -51.09 -44.86 -18.00
C GLY A 680 -51.16 -44.65 -19.53
N ASN A 681 -50.33 -45.40 -20.30
CA ASN A 681 -50.54 -45.90 -21.69
C ASN A 681 -50.61 -44.88 -22.88
N VAL A 682 -50.14 -45.12 -24.13
CA VAL A 682 -49.58 -46.28 -24.87
C VAL A 682 -49.18 -45.83 -26.31
N VAL A 683 -48.03 -46.33 -26.84
CA VAL A 683 -47.73 -46.75 -28.24
C VAL A 683 -47.54 -45.64 -29.33
N GLN A 684 -46.53 -45.61 -30.22
CA GLN A 684 -46.03 -46.66 -31.13
C GLN A 684 -44.63 -46.36 -31.76
N ARG A 685 -43.77 -47.40 -31.77
CA ARG A 685 -42.71 -47.88 -32.72
C ARG A 685 -42.22 -46.99 -33.89
N ALA A 686 -40.89 -46.83 -34.04
CA ALA A 686 -39.90 -47.63 -34.82
C ALA A 686 -39.89 -47.28 -36.33
N ASN A 687 -38.77 -47.13 -37.03
CA ASN A 687 -37.40 -47.67 -36.90
C ASN A 687 -36.33 -46.58 -36.94
#